data_AF-A0A2G1W063-F1
#
_entry.id   AF-A0A2G1W063-F1
#
_cell.length_a   1.000
_cell.length_b   1.000
_cell.length_c   1.000
_cell.angle_alpha   90.00
_cell.angle_beta   90.00
_cell.angle_gamma   90.00
#
_symmetry.space_group_name_H-M   'P 1'
#
loop_
_entity.id
_entity.type
_entity.pdbx_description
1 polymer ?
#
loop_
_entity_poly.entity_id
_entity_poly.type
_entity_poly.pdbx_seq_one_letter_code
_entity_poly.pdbx_strand_id
1 'polypeptide(L)'
;MSKHNRFPASWSVRGFVLGGGSLVLSTMLATTSSAAPPSAAAALGLKPVQDGVEYEQVESSEIEKCEVRDIERDDWSGWEVSGGDGTLLRRFADTNGDKKVDLWCYFQYGVEVYRDVDANFNGKADQYRWMGTGGTRWGIDENEDGQIDRWKMISAEETTRELVESLADSDGNRFVTLLASPKELQAAGLTGDRLESLIKKASRAASNFKKFAASQKSIGPRSQWVQFAAATPGIVPADDIGVKKDVMAYENAVAMYDSEGKSGQMLVGTVIRIDNAWKLVDLPVLAENGEPIAQSNGNFFTPGGMASTGAGTSSAGNSKTQELVGSLETVDSQMVGEGDPKALAKLNERRADIVEKLIDAAETPAERETWTRQLVDTVSVATQSGTYPGGLKRLKELAASFRKSKGTQSDAMRAYTEYQLIGTEYIARQTEDADFAENQVWWLEQLTEFADQYPRAPETAAAKLQLALSKEFEDKETEALRFYKEVAQDFRGTEAAERAAGAVRRLESEGKEVDLEGRTVQGKAFRLSGLRGRPVVLHYWATWCDPCKNDMKLLRGLQARYQRAGLQIVGVNIDNQREQAAEFLKTNALPWVHLHEDGGLEGSPLAKQFGVQTLPTTMLIDSKGRVVDHNIGAAELDDAIEKLLK
;
A
#
# COMPACT_ATOMS: atom_id res chain seq x y z
N MET A 1 15.70 -18.46 39.45
CA MET A 1 14.97 -19.54 40.15
C MET A 1 14.04 -20.19 39.13
N SER A 2 14.57 -21.11 38.33
CA SER A 2 14.36 -22.57 38.43
C SER A 2 12.91 -23.02 38.18
N LYS A 3 12.63 -23.51 36.96
CA LYS A 3 12.06 -24.84 36.64
C LYS A 3 11.73 -24.92 35.13
N HIS A 4 12.70 -25.31 34.32
CA HIS A 4 12.43 -25.88 32.99
C HIS A 4 12.60 -27.39 33.10
N ASN A 5 11.49 -28.10 32.99
CA ASN A 5 11.47 -29.54 32.79
C ASN A 5 10.46 -29.78 31.68
N ARG A 6 10.92 -29.90 30.43
CA ARG A 6 10.09 -30.36 29.32
C ARG A 6 10.90 -31.40 28.52
N PHE A 7 10.24 -32.54 28.35
CA PHE A 7 10.67 -33.82 27.74
C PHE A 7 11.63 -34.69 28.57
N PRO A 8 11.13 -35.86 28.99
CA PRO A 8 11.60 -37.08 28.35
C PRO A 8 10.44 -38.02 28.02
N ALA A 9 10.29 -38.39 26.75
CA ALA A 9 9.53 -39.57 26.34
C ALA A 9 10.49 -40.58 25.73
N SER A 10 11.50 -41.01 26.50
CA SER A 10 12.22 -42.24 26.19
C SER A 10 11.47 -43.41 26.83
N TRP A 11 11.16 -44.41 26.01
CA TRP A 11 10.50 -45.62 26.45
C TRP A 11 11.48 -46.47 27.26
N SER A 12 11.37 -46.48 28.59
CA SER A 12 12.06 -47.49 29.41
C SER A 12 11.23 -47.94 30.60
N VAL A 13 11.04 -49.26 30.68
CA VAL A 13 10.37 -49.98 31.78
C VAL A 13 11.41 -50.28 32.86
N ARG A 14 11.17 -49.86 34.10
CA ARG A 14 11.84 -50.46 35.28
C ARG A 14 10.78 -51.02 36.23
N GLY A 15 10.58 -52.33 36.15
CA GLY A 15 9.80 -53.10 37.11
C GLY A 15 10.61 -53.39 38.37
N PHE A 16 9.98 -53.18 39.53
CA PHE A 16 10.42 -53.69 40.82
C PHE A 16 9.88 -55.12 40.97
N VAL A 17 10.77 -56.11 41.12
CA VAL A 17 10.41 -57.50 41.42
C VAL A 17 10.57 -57.74 42.92
N LEU A 18 9.47 -58.11 43.59
CA LEU A 18 9.50 -58.84 44.86
C LEU A 18 9.05 -60.27 44.56
N GLY A 19 9.90 -61.22 44.98
CA GLY A 19 9.85 -62.61 44.56
C GLY A 19 8.70 -63.42 45.15
N GLY A 20 8.29 -64.41 44.38
CA GLY A 20 7.44 -65.54 44.78
C GLY A 20 7.44 -66.54 43.63
N GLY A 21 8.18 -67.64 43.79
CA GLY A 21 8.43 -68.60 42.71
C GLY A 21 7.24 -69.52 42.41
N SER A 22 7.10 -69.88 41.14
CA SER A 22 7.01 -71.28 40.67
C SER A 22 6.84 -71.30 39.15
N LEU A 23 7.57 -72.22 38.52
CA LEU A 23 7.60 -72.51 37.08
C LEU A 23 6.22 -72.91 36.54
N VAL A 24 5.79 -72.30 35.44
CA VAL A 24 5.06 -72.99 34.37
C VAL A 24 5.61 -72.52 33.02
N LEU A 25 6.01 -73.49 32.21
CA LEU A 25 6.54 -73.35 30.86
C LEU A 25 5.37 -73.00 29.92
N SER A 26 5.29 -71.74 29.46
CA SER A 26 4.34 -71.30 28.44
C SER A 26 5.10 -70.80 27.21
N THR A 27 4.70 -71.34 26.06
CA THR A 27 5.05 -70.90 24.70
C THR A 27 5.06 -69.39 24.58
N MET A 28 6.23 -68.78 24.37
CA MET A 28 6.34 -67.37 24.00
C MET A 28 5.90 -67.18 22.55
N LEU A 29 4.61 -66.98 22.35
CA LEU A 29 4.15 -66.07 21.31
C LEU A 29 4.68 -64.70 21.70
N ALA A 30 5.64 -64.17 20.93
CA ALA A 30 6.04 -62.79 21.04
C ALA A 30 4.83 -61.95 20.64
N THR A 31 4.00 -61.60 21.61
CA THR A 31 3.05 -60.52 21.48
C THR A 31 3.89 -59.27 21.32
N THR A 32 3.86 -58.68 20.12
CA THR A 32 4.29 -57.31 19.90
C THR A 32 3.38 -56.44 20.76
N SER A 33 3.83 -56.17 21.99
CA SER A 33 3.22 -55.22 22.90
C SER A 33 3.36 -53.84 22.26
N SER A 34 2.36 -53.43 21.47
CA SER A 34 2.10 -52.02 21.24
C SER A 34 1.84 -51.42 22.62
N ALA A 35 2.64 -50.44 23.06
CA ALA A 35 2.31 -49.81 24.34
C ALA A 35 0.97 -49.09 24.17
N ALA A 36 0.16 -49.13 25.22
CA ALA A 36 -1.12 -48.44 25.21
C ALA A 36 -0.91 -46.94 24.91
N PRO A 37 -1.80 -46.32 24.12
CA PRO A 37 -1.75 -44.90 23.86
C PRO A 37 -1.78 -44.09 25.18
N PRO A 38 -1.28 -42.85 25.17
CA PRO A 38 -1.35 -42.00 26.35
C PRO A 38 -2.80 -41.80 26.80
N SER A 39 -3.01 -41.56 28.09
CA SER A 39 -4.34 -41.18 28.58
C SER A 39 -4.79 -39.86 27.95
N ALA A 40 -6.10 -39.65 27.81
CA ALA A 40 -6.65 -38.40 27.30
C ALA A 40 -6.12 -37.16 28.05
N ALA A 41 -5.93 -37.27 29.37
CA ALA A 41 -5.34 -36.21 30.17
C ALA A 41 -3.87 -35.91 29.81
N ALA A 42 -3.05 -36.95 29.60
CA ALA A 42 -1.65 -36.77 29.20
C ALA A 42 -1.54 -36.18 27.79
N ALA A 43 -2.38 -36.67 26.87
CA ALA A 43 -2.48 -36.20 25.51
C ALA A 43 -2.91 -34.72 25.40
N LEU A 44 -3.98 -34.33 26.10
CA LEU A 44 -4.46 -32.95 26.14
C LEU A 44 -3.51 -32.00 26.88
N GLY A 45 -2.63 -32.54 27.73
CA GLY A 45 -1.57 -31.80 28.42
C GLY A 45 -0.42 -31.37 27.52
N LEU A 46 -0.27 -31.97 26.33
CA LEU A 46 0.69 -31.50 25.32
C LEU A 46 0.17 -30.21 24.69
N LYS A 47 0.93 -29.12 24.83
CA LYS A 47 0.59 -27.79 24.34
C LYS A 47 1.48 -27.40 23.16
N PRO A 48 1.00 -26.53 22.26
CA PRO A 48 1.83 -25.92 21.23
C PRO A 48 3.14 -25.38 21.80
N VAL A 49 4.21 -25.43 21.01
CA VAL A 49 5.47 -24.79 21.39
C VAL A 49 5.33 -23.27 21.37
N GLN A 50 4.66 -22.74 20.34
CA GLN A 50 4.43 -21.30 20.19
C GLN A 50 3.32 -20.80 21.11
N ASP A 51 3.54 -19.65 21.73
CA ASP A 51 2.55 -18.99 22.58
C ASP A 51 1.42 -18.35 21.74
N GLY A 52 0.27 -18.10 22.37
CA GLY A 52 -0.85 -17.41 21.72
C GLY A 52 -1.61 -18.20 20.65
N VAL A 53 -1.30 -19.48 20.45
CA VAL A 53 -2.04 -20.36 19.53
C VAL A 53 -3.44 -20.60 20.09
N GLU A 54 -4.46 -20.20 19.32
CA GLU A 54 -5.85 -20.52 19.61
C GLU A 54 -6.18 -21.94 19.11
N TYR A 55 -6.58 -22.80 20.04
CA TYR A 55 -7.01 -24.17 19.76
C TYR A 55 -7.99 -24.62 20.84
N GLU A 56 -8.73 -25.70 20.57
CA GLU A 56 -9.80 -26.15 21.46
C GLU A 56 -9.26 -26.62 22.81
N GLN A 57 -9.69 -25.94 23.86
CA GLN A 57 -9.41 -26.29 25.26
C GLN A 57 -10.54 -27.17 25.80
N VAL A 58 -10.16 -28.21 26.55
CA VAL A 58 -11.11 -29.10 27.20
C VAL A 58 -11.15 -28.78 28.69
N GLU A 59 -12.33 -28.50 29.21
CA GLU A 59 -12.54 -28.29 30.64
C GLU A 59 -12.15 -29.54 31.44
N SER A 60 -11.60 -29.34 32.65
CA SER A 60 -11.03 -30.45 33.42
C SER A 60 -12.05 -31.56 33.73
N SER A 61 -13.34 -31.20 33.87
CA SER A 61 -14.44 -32.15 34.09
C SER A 61 -14.85 -32.95 32.85
N GLU A 62 -14.45 -32.51 31.66
CA GLU A 62 -14.82 -33.12 30.38
C GLU A 62 -13.71 -34.03 29.82
N ILE A 63 -12.51 -33.99 30.41
CA ILE A 63 -11.37 -34.81 29.99
C ILE A 63 -11.69 -36.31 30.05
N GLU A 64 -12.45 -36.76 31.05
CA GLU A 64 -12.84 -38.17 31.20
C GLU A 64 -13.74 -38.67 30.07
N LYS A 65 -14.41 -37.76 29.34
CA LYS A 65 -15.26 -38.09 28.19
C LYS A 65 -14.47 -38.13 26.87
N CYS A 66 -13.21 -37.70 26.88
CA CYS A 66 -12.38 -37.68 25.69
C CYS A 66 -11.81 -39.08 25.40
N GLU A 67 -11.68 -39.41 24.12
CA GLU A 67 -11.19 -40.69 23.64
C GLU A 67 -9.85 -40.51 22.93
N VAL A 68 -8.89 -41.41 23.19
CA VAL A 68 -7.64 -41.50 22.43
C VAL A 68 -7.68 -42.75 21.56
N ARG A 69 -7.49 -42.60 20.26
CA ARG A 69 -7.47 -43.70 19.30
C ARG A 69 -6.15 -43.75 18.56
N ASP A 70 -5.57 -44.95 18.47
CA ASP A 70 -4.43 -45.20 17.60
C ASP A 70 -4.86 -45.15 16.14
N ILE A 71 -3.98 -44.64 15.29
CA ILE A 71 -4.13 -44.61 13.84
C ILE A 71 -2.87 -45.17 13.20
N GLU A 72 -3.07 -46.09 12.28
CA GLU A 72 -2.02 -46.65 11.42
C GLU A 72 -2.42 -46.40 9.97
N ARG A 73 -1.53 -45.73 9.23
CA ARG A 73 -1.66 -45.50 7.79
C ARG A 73 -0.39 -45.92 7.08
N ASP A 74 -0.46 -46.05 5.76
CA ASP A 74 0.67 -46.46 4.93
C ASP A 74 1.85 -45.48 5.02
N ASP A 75 1.57 -44.20 5.32
CA ASP A 75 2.51 -43.07 5.29
C ASP A 75 2.86 -42.50 6.67
N TRP A 76 2.11 -42.82 7.73
CA TRP A 76 2.42 -42.43 9.11
C TRP A 76 1.62 -43.27 10.12
N SER A 77 2.08 -43.32 11.35
CA SER A 77 1.37 -43.94 12.48
C SER A 77 1.29 -42.98 13.66
N GLY A 78 0.35 -43.15 14.57
CA GLY A 78 0.18 -42.22 15.68
C GLY A 78 -1.13 -42.38 16.41
N TRP A 79 -1.60 -41.30 17.01
CA TRP A 79 -2.84 -41.30 17.78
C TRP A 79 -3.58 -39.96 17.68
N GLU A 80 -4.89 -40.03 17.77
CA GLU A 80 -5.82 -38.90 17.73
C GLU A 80 -6.61 -38.79 19.04
N VAL A 81 -6.94 -37.57 19.43
CA VAL A 81 -7.74 -37.28 20.62
C VAL A 81 -9.05 -36.65 20.16
N SER A 82 -10.17 -37.25 20.52
CA SER A 82 -11.51 -36.72 20.24
C SER A 82 -12.25 -36.36 21.53
N GLY A 83 -13.08 -35.32 21.48
CA GLY A 83 -13.99 -34.93 22.56
C GLY A 83 -15.11 -35.95 22.77
N GLY A 84 -15.89 -35.78 23.84
CA GLY A 84 -17.03 -36.66 24.15
C GLY A 84 -18.16 -36.62 23.12
N ASP A 85 -18.17 -35.62 22.26
CA ASP A 85 -19.06 -35.46 21.11
C ASP A 85 -18.47 -36.03 19.79
N GLY A 86 -17.24 -36.55 19.83
CA GLY A 86 -16.51 -37.07 18.68
C GLY A 86 -15.73 -36.02 17.87
N THR A 87 -15.71 -34.76 18.30
CA THR A 87 -14.94 -33.69 17.63
C THR A 87 -13.44 -33.94 17.79
N LEU A 88 -12.67 -33.87 16.70
CA LEU A 88 -11.22 -34.07 16.75
C LEU A 88 -10.53 -32.87 17.40
N LEU A 89 -9.74 -33.14 18.44
CA LEU A 89 -9.07 -32.12 19.26
C LEU A 89 -7.56 -32.07 18.98
N ARG A 90 -6.91 -33.23 18.85
CA ARG A 90 -5.46 -33.35 18.63
C ARG A 90 -5.12 -34.52 17.72
N ARG A 91 -3.98 -34.45 17.04
CA ARG A 91 -3.35 -35.58 16.36
C ARG A 91 -1.86 -35.53 16.59
N PHE A 92 -1.25 -36.69 16.85
CA PHE A 92 0.18 -36.82 17.03
C PHE A 92 0.68 -37.97 16.16
N ALA A 93 1.62 -37.71 15.28
CA ALA A 93 2.07 -38.66 14.28
C ALA A 93 3.59 -38.84 14.30
N ASP A 94 3.99 -40.09 14.06
CA ASP A 94 5.30 -40.54 13.63
C ASP A 94 5.24 -40.75 12.12
N THR A 95 5.95 -39.91 11.38
CA THR A 95 5.95 -39.90 9.91
C THR A 95 7.17 -40.60 9.32
N ASN A 96 8.13 -41.05 10.14
CA ASN A 96 9.34 -41.74 9.69
C ASN A 96 9.46 -43.20 10.15
N GLY A 97 8.57 -43.66 11.03
CA GLY A 97 8.50 -45.02 11.55
C GLY A 97 9.48 -45.33 12.68
N ASP A 98 10.10 -44.33 13.32
CA ASP A 98 11.06 -44.52 14.43
C ASP A 98 10.39 -44.67 15.82
N LYS A 99 9.04 -44.61 15.84
CA LYS A 99 8.17 -44.68 17.02
C LYS A 99 8.25 -43.46 17.93
N LYS A 100 8.74 -42.33 17.43
CA LYS A 100 8.63 -41.04 18.11
C LYS A 100 7.70 -40.15 17.31
N VAL A 101 6.90 -39.38 18.04
CA VAL A 101 6.08 -38.35 17.44
C VAL A 101 7.01 -37.27 16.89
N ASP A 102 6.82 -36.91 15.63
CA ASP A 102 7.50 -35.82 14.93
C ASP A 102 6.53 -34.76 14.40
N LEU A 103 5.23 -34.98 14.59
CA LEU A 103 4.16 -34.08 14.20
C LEU A 103 3.12 -33.94 15.31
N TRP A 104 2.93 -32.73 15.82
CA TRP A 104 1.92 -32.41 16.83
C TRP A 104 0.89 -31.45 16.23
N CYS A 105 -0.33 -31.91 15.99
CA CYS A 105 -1.42 -31.15 15.38
C CYS A 105 -2.50 -30.76 16.40
N TYR A 106 -2.98 -29.53 16.28
CA TYR A 106 -3.96 -28.92 17.17
C TYR A 106 -5.17 -28.42 16.39
N PHE A 107 -6.36 -28.68 16.92
CA PHE A 107 -7.63 -28.45 16.24
C PHE A 107 -8.52 -27.47 16.99
N GLN A 108 -9.37 -26.77 16.24
CA GLN A 108 -10.46 -25.94 16.74
C GLN A 108 -11.72 -26.27 15.94
N TYR A 109 -12.78 -26.70 16.62
CA TYR A 109 -14.04 -27.14 15.97
C TYR A 109 -13.80 -28.24 14.92
N GLY A 110 -12.87 -29.16 15.19
CA GLY A 110 -12.49 -30.25 14.30
C GLY A 110 -11.64 -29.85 13.07
N VAL A 111 -11.27 -28.57 12.92
CA VAL A 111 -10.38 -28.09 11.86
C VAL A 111 -8.97 -27.92 12.42
N GLU A 112 -7.97 -28.39 11.68
CA GLU A 112 -6.58 -28.22 12.11
C GLU A 112 -6.14 -26.76 11.93
N VAL A 113 -5.76 -26.13 13.04
CA VAL A 113 -5.40 -24.69 13.07
C VAL A 113 -3.92 -24.46 13.33
N TYR A 114 -3.22 -25.46 13.88
CA TYR A 114 -1.81 -25.32 14.20
C TYR A 114 -1.09 -26.68 14.24
N ARG A 115 0.21 -26.69 13.89
CA ARG A 115 1.08 -27.84 14.13
C ARG A 115 2.53 -27.46 14.44
N ASP A 116 3.13 -28.23 15.33
CA ASP A 116 4.58 -28.31 15.55
C ASP A 116 5.14 -29.47 14.70
N VAL A 117 6.31 -29.29 14.10
CA VAL A 117 6.96 -30.30 13.25
C VAL A 117 8.44 -30.43 13.63
N ASP A 118 8.87 -31.65 13.91
CA ASP A 118 10.27 -32.04 14.02
C ASP A 118 10.73 -32.59 12.66
N ALA A 119 11.17 -31.71 11.76
CA ALA A 119 11.48 -32.12 10.40
C ALA A 119 12.86 -32.81 10.28
N ASN A 120 13.72 -32.65 11.28
CA ASN A 120 15.03 -33.27 11.34
C ASN A 120 15.08 -34.55 12.19
N PHE A 121 13.97 -34.89 12.86
CA PHE A 121 13.74 -36.09 13.66
C PHE A 121 14.66 -36.24 14.86
N ASN A 122 15.02 -35.13 15.53
CA ASN A 122 15.87 -35.15 16.72
C ASN A 122 15.10 -35.16 18.06
N GLY A 123 13.77 -35.16 18.00
CA GLY A 123 12.86 -35.14 19.13
C GLY A 123 12.41 -33.74 19.57
N LYS A 124 12.69 -32.70 18.78
CA LYS A 124 12.24 -31.33 19.03
C LYS A 124 11.67 -30.70 17.77
N ALA A 125 10.62 -29.92 17.94
CA ALA A 125 10.05 -29.19 16.81
C ALA A 125 11.02 -28.09 16.34
N ASP A 126 11.26 -28.04 15.03
CA ASP A 126 12.07 -27.02 14.34
C ASP A 126 11.22 -26.14 13.39
N GLN A 127 9.93 -26.47 13.28
CA GLN A 127 8.99 -25.80 12.39
C GLN A 127 7.62 -25.67 13.01
N TYR A 128 6.99 -24.53 12.76
CA TYR A 128 5.71 -24.17 13.33
C TYR A 128 4.79 -23.65 12.24
N ARG A 129 3.57 -24.19 12.17
CA ARG A 129 2.60 -23.80 11.12
C ARG A 129 1.25 -23.45 11.72
N TRP A 130 0.75 -22.29 11.34
CA TRP A 130 -0.62 -21.84 11.58
C TRP A 130 -1.43 -22.02 10.30
N MET A 131 -2.68 -22.43 10.43
CA MET A 131 -3.60 -22.73 9.33
C MET A 131 -5.02 -22.30 9.69
N GLY A 132 -5.89 -22.22 8.67
CA GLY A 132 -7.31 -21.93 8.87
C GLY A 132 -7.64 -20.43 8.80
N THR A 133 -8.76 -20.04 9.39
CA THR A 133 -9.32 -18.68 9.25
C THR A 133 -8.58 -17.62 10.05
N GLY A 134 -7.75 -18.01 11.01
CA GLY A 134 -6.91 -17.08 11.79
C GLY A 134 -5.60 -16.68 11.11
N GLY A 135 -5.25 -17.32 10.00
CA GLY A 135 -4.01 -17.07 9.24
C GLY A 135 -3.34 -18.34 8.70
N THR A 136 -2.42 -18.19 7.75
CA THR A 136 -1.53 -19.25 7.27
C THR A 136 -0.07 -18.80 7.34
N ARG A 137 0.62 -19.18 8.42
CA ARG A 137 2.03 -18.85 8.67
C ARG A 137 2.88 -20.11 8.75
N TRP A 138 4.15 -20.02 8.35
CA TRP A 138 5.13 -21.09 8.52
C TRP A 138 6.46 -20.50 8.98
N GLY A 139 6.76 -20.67 10.26
CA GLY A 139 8.00 -20.26 10.90
C GLY A 139 9.00 -21.42 10.99
N ILE A 140 10.29 -21.08 10.92
CA ILE A 140 11.42 -22.00 11.09
C ILE A 140 12.22 -21.54 12.31
N ASP A 141 12.59 -22.50 13.15
CA ASP A 141 13.43 -22.35 14.34
C ASP A 141 14.61 -23.30 14.18
N GLU A 142 15.70 -22.74 13.66
CA GLU A 142 16.90 -23.51 13.28
C GLU A 142 17.74 -23.88 14.51
N ASN A 143 17.55 -23.17 15.62
CA ASN A 143 18.32 -23.34 16.84
C ASN A 143 17.54 -24.12 17.95
N GLU A 144 16.25 -24.37 17.72
CA GLU A 144 15.31 -25.11 18.57
C GLU A 144 15.15 -24.51 19.98
N ASP A 145 15.17 -23.18 20.06
CA ASP A 145 14.93 -22.41 21.30
C ASP A 145 13.45 -22.05 21.51
N GLY A 146 12.58 -22.39 20.55
CA GLY A 146 11.17 -22.09 20.57
C GLY A 146 10.82 -20.73 19.95
N GLN A 147 11.79 -19.98 19.42
CA GLN A 147 11.55 -18.70 18.73
C GLN A 147 11.71 -18.87 17.22
N ILE A 148 10.94 -18.12 16.46
CA ILE A 148 11.08 -18.12 15.01
C ILE A 148 12.39 -17.40 14.64
N ASP A 149 13.29 -18.08 13.93
CA ASP A 149 14.46 -17.46 13.34
C ASP A 149 14.12 -16.82 11.98
N ARG A 150 13.22 -17.44 11.22
CA ARG A 150 12.73 -16.92 9.94
C ARG A 150 11.36 -17.44 9.52
N TRP A 151 10.65 -16.62 8.77
CA TRP A 151 9.38 -17.00 8.12
C TRP A 151 9.61 -17.59 6.74
N LYS A 152 9.16 -18.83 6.53
CA LYS A 152 9.08 -19.46 5.20
C LYS A 152 7.81 -19.05 4.45
N MET A 153 6.73 -18.77 5.19
CA MET A 153 5.48 -18.21 4.67
C MET A 153 4.87 -17.30 5.71
N ILE A 154 4.48 -16.10 5.30
CA ILE A 154 3.73 -15.14 6.10
C ILE A 154 3.11 -14.10 5.16
N SER A 155 1.82 -13.83 5.31
CA SER A 155 1.13 -12.79 4.53
C SER A 155 1.49 -11.38 5.00
N ALA A 156 1.22 -10.35 4.19
CA ALA A 156 1.45 -8.97 4.61
C ALA A 156 0.66 -8.61 5.88
N GLU A 157 -0.60 -9.08 5.97
CA GLU A 157 -1.45 -8.89 7.14
C GLU A 157 -0.81 -9.47 8.40
N GLU A 158 -0.36 -10.72 8.34
CA GLU A 158 0.29 -11.40 9.45
C GLU A 158 1.65 -10.79 9.79
N THR A 159 2.43 -10.32 8.81
CA THR A 159 3.66 -9.57 9.05
C THR A 159 3.38 -8.32 9.89
N THR A 160 2.27 -7.62 9.63
CA THR A 160 1.89 -6.46 10.45
C THR A 160 1.37 -6.83 11.84
N ARG A 161 0.76 -8.01 11.99
CA ARG A 161 0.36 -8.56 13.29
C ARG A 161 1.58 -8.86 14.15
N GLU A 162 2.53 -9.62 13.61
CA GLU A 162 3.81 -9.90 14.28
C GLU A 162 4.57 -8.62 14.64
N LEU A 163 4.47 -7.59 13.81
CA LEU A 163 5.07 -6.28 14.09
C LEU A 163 4.44 -5.61 15.32
N VAL A 164 3.10 -5.57 15.41
CA VAL A 164 2.41 -5.02 16.58
C VAL A 164 2.77 -5.80 17.83
N GLU A 165 2.81 -7.13 17.76
CA GLU A 165 3.16 -7.97 18.91
C GLU A 165 4.63 -7.77 19.33
N SER A 166 5.57 -7.64 18.37
CA SER A 166 6.96 -7.32 18.67
C SER A 166 7.12 -5.97 19.41
N LEU A 167 6.25 -5.01 19.13
CA LEU A 167 6.21 -3.72 19.84
C LEU A 167 5.57 -3.84 21.22
N ALA A 168 4.47 -4.59 21.33
CA ALA A 168 3.78 -4.85 22.60
C ALA A 168 4.71 -5.51 23.63
N ASP A 169 5.50 -6.48 23.19
CA ASP A 169 6.45 -7.21 24.02
C ASP A 169 7.84 -6.56 24.09
N SER A 170 8.07 -5.51 23.29
CA SER A 170 9.40 -4.90 23.09
C SER A 170 10.47 -5.91 22.66
N ASP A 171 10.08 -6.89 21.84
CA ASP A 171 10.93 -7.98 21.36
C ASP A 171 11.59 -7.63 20.02
N GLY A 172 12.85 -7.22 20.11
CA GLY A 172 13.65 -6.91 18.92
C GLY A 172 14.06 -8.13 18.10
N ASN A 173 14.15 -9.31 18.70
CA ASN A 173 14.48 -10.53 17.95
C ASN A 173 13.30 -10.89 17.05
N ARG A 174 12.09 -10.89 17.61
CA ARG A 174 10.84 -11.09 16.85
C ARG A 174 10.71 -10.12 15.69
N PHE A 175 10.98 -8.83 15.91
CA PHE A 175 10.95 -7.82 14.84
C PHE A 175 11.95 -8.13 13.70
N VAL A 176 13.18 -8.53 14.04
CA VAL A 176 14.22 -8.81 13.03
C VAL A 176 13.81 -9.94 12.07
N THR A 177 13.02 -10.91 12.52
CA THR A 177 12.52 -12.01 11.67
C THR A 177 11.62 -11.53 10.53
N LEU A 178 11.00 -10.36 10.69
CA LEU A 178 10.10 -9.72 9.74
C LEU A 178 10.85 -8.91 8.69
N LEU A 179 12.10 -8.53 8.96
CA LEU A 179 12.92 -7.74 8.04
C LEU A 179 13.47 -8.60 6.90
N ALA A 180 13.59 -7.99 5.72
CA ALA A 180 14.24 -8.61 4.59
C ALA A 180 15.77 -8.61 4.77
N SER A 181 16.38 -9.79 4.71
CA SER A 181 17.84 -9.91 4.73
C SER A 181 18.48 -9.52 3.38
N PRO A 182 19.79 -9.19 3.36
CA PRO A 182 20.49 -8.92 2.10
C PRO A 182 20.38 -10.04 1.07
N LYS A 183 20.45 -11.29 1.53
CA LYS A 183 20.35 -12.47 0.67
C LYS A 183 18.94 -12.62 0.08
N GLU A 184 17.91 -12.37 0.88
CA GLU A 184 16.51 -12.41 0.44
C GLU A 184 16.21 -11.31 -0.57
N LEU A 185 16.65 -10.06 -0.31
CA LEU A 185 16.47 -8.94 -1.25
C LEU A 185 17.17 -9.21 -2.59
N GLN A 186 18.38 -9.77 -2.55
CA GLN A 186 19.10 -10.17 -3.77
C GLN A 186 18.38 -11.31 -4.51
N ALA A 187 17.88 -12.31 -3.79
CA ALA A 187 17.13 -13.43 -4.37
C ALA A 187 15.80 -12.99 -5.01
N ALA A 188 15.17 -11.97 -4.44
CA ALA A 188 13.98 -11.31 -4.98
C ALA A 188 14.26 -10.57 -6.30
N GLY A 189 15.52 -10.41 -6.71
CA GLY A 189 15.90 -9.79 -7.98
C GLY A 189 16.28 -8.32 -7.87
N LEU A 190 16.37 -7.76 -6.66
CA LEU A 190 16.86 -6.39 -6.46
C LEU A 190 18.37 -6.34 -6.63
N THR A 191 18.88 -5.28 -7.28
CA THR A 191 20.31 -5.09 -7.59
C THR A 191 20.74 -3.62 -7.53
N GLY A 192 22.06 -3.37 -7.59
CA GLY A 192 22.63 -2.02 -7.64
C GLY A 192 22.29 -1.15 -6.43
N ASP A 193 22.21 0.17 -6.65
CA ASP A 193 21.93 1.17 -5.61
C ASP A 193 20.62 0.92 -4.87
N ARG A 194 19.60 0.38 -5.57
CA ARG A 194 18.31 0.04 -4.98
C ARG A 194 18.45 -1.08 -3.95
N LEU A 195 19.17 -2.15 -4.27
CA LEU A 195 19.47 -3.22 -3.32
C LEU A 195 20.25 -2.69 -2.11
N GLU A 196 21.29 -1.89 -2.34
CA GLU A 196 22.09 -1.33 -1.25
C GLU A 196 21.26 -0.43 -0.32
N SER A 197 20.36 0.38 -0.89
CA SER A 197 19.49 1.28 -0.14
C SER A 197 18.54 0.50 0.78
N LEU A 198 17.89 -0.53 0.24
CA LEU A 198 16.96 -1.38 1.00
C LEU A 198 17.67 -2.19 2.10
N ILE A 199 18.88 -2.69 1.83
CA ILE A 199 19.72 -3.34 2.85
C ILE A 199 20.05 -2.37 3.99
N LYS A 200 20.45 -1.14 3.66
CA LYS A 200 20.77 -0.10 4.67
C LYS A 200 19.53 0.25 5.50
N LYS A 201 18.36 0.39 4.88
CA LYS A 201 17.09 0.66 5.57
C LYS A 201 16.72 -0.47 6.53
N ALA A 202 16.72 -1.72 6.07
CA ALA A 202 16.41 -2.87 6.91
C ALA A 202 17.39 -3.01 8.09
N SER A 203 18.69 -2.83 7.83
CA SER A 203 19.72 -2.87 8.88
C SER A 203 19.54 -1.76 9.93
N ARG A 204 19.19 -0.55 9.49
CA ARG A 204 18.91 0.59 10.37
C ARG A 204 17.62 0.38 11.17
N ALA A 205 16.60 -0.22 10.57
CA ALA A 205 15.37 -0.59 11.26
C ALA A 205 15.68 -1.58 12.40
N ALA A 206 16.41 -2.65 12.11
CA ALA A 206 16.85 -3.64 13.10
C ALA A 206 17.60 -2.99 14.27
N SER A 207 18.57 -2.11 13.99
CA SER A 207 19.39 -1.49 15.04
C SER A 207 18.60 -0.50 15.91
N ASN A 208 17.58 0.15 15.34
CA ASN A 208 16.85 1.22 16.01
C ASN A 208 15.57 0.75 16.70
N PHE A 209 15.07 -0.45 16.37
CA PHE A 209 13.80 -0.94 16.87
C PHE A 209 13.67 -0.91 18.39
N LYS A 210 14.66 -1.43 19.12
CA LYS A 210 14.61 -1.49 20.59
C LYS A 210 14.48 -0.09 21.22
N LYS A 211 15.18 0.90 20.66
CA LYS A 211 15.07 2.30 21.11
C LYS A 211 13.70 2.87 20.77
N PHE A 212 13.20 2.60 19.57
CA PHE A 212 11.88 3.03 19.11
C PHE A 212 10.76 2.44 19.99
N ALA A 213 10.75 1.12 20.18
CA ALA A 213 9.79 0.41 21.02
C ALA A 213 9.74 0.95 22.45
N ALA A 214 10.89 1.29 23.03
CA ALA A 214 10.98 1.88 24.37
C ALA A 214 10.55 3.36 24.44
N SER A 215 10.57 4.08 23.31
CA SER A 215 10.26 5.52 23.27
C SER A 215 8.78 5.83 23.07
N GLN A 216 8.07 4.96 22.36
CA GLN A 216 6.64 5.10 22.10
C GLN A 216 5.80 4.61 23.29
N LYS A 217 4.57 5.11 23.44
CA LYS A 217 3.65 4.72 24.53
C LYS A 217 2.29 4.22 24.03
N SER A 218 2.11 4.16 22.73
CA SER A 218 0.80 3.89 22.12
C SER A 218 0.53 2.38 22.04
N ILE A 219 1.56 1.57 21.83
CA ILE A 219 1.51 0.11 21.84
C ILE A 219 2.19 -0.40 23.11
N GLY A 220 1.45 -1.12 23.95
CA GLY A 220 1.95 -1.73 25.18
C GLY A 220 1.63 -3.22 25.27
N PRO A 221 1.92 -3.90 26.41
CA PRO A 221 1.84 -5.37 26.53
C PRO A 221 0.44 -5.99 26.37
N ARG A 222 -0.61 -5.17 26.36
CA ARG A 222 -2.00 -5.62 26.12
C ARG A 222 -2.53 -5.17 24.76
N SER A 223 -1.68 -4.58 23.93
CA SER A 223 -2.10 -4.16 22.60
C SER A 223 -2.34 -5.37 21.72
N GLN A 224 -3.38 -5.26 20.89
CA GLN A 224 -3.75 -6.29 19.93
C GLN A 224 -3.80 -5.68 18.54
N TRP A 225 -3.30 -6.42 17.56
CA TRP A 225 -3.49 -6.07 16.17
C TRP A 225 -4.98 -6.22 15.80
N VAL A 226 -5.49 -5.27 15.02
CA VAL A 226 -6.92 -5.23 14.61
C VAL A 226 -7.07 -5.45 13.12
N GLN A 227 -6.36 -4.67 12.30
CA GLN A 227 -6.56 -4.66 10.86
C GLN A 227 -5.32 -4.23 10.10
N PHE A 228 -5.12 -4.83 8.94
CA PHE A 228 -4.19 -4.38 7.92
C PHE A 228 -4.93 -3.50 6.91
N ALA A 229 -4.39 -2.32 6.64
CA ALA A 229 -4.92 -1.38 5.67
C ALA A 229 -3.80 -0.97 4.71
N ALA A 230 -3.92 -1.35 3.44
CA ALA A 230 -3.04 -0.91 2.38
C ALA A 230 -3.83 -0.87 1.06
N ALA A 231 -3.36 -0.05 0.11
CA ALA A 231 -3.79 -0.17 -1.28
C ALA A 231 -3.35 -1.54 -1.85
N THR A 232 -3.85 -1.93 -3.02
CA THR A 232 -3.35 -3.14 -3.69
C THR A 232 -1.85 -3.07 -3.91
N PRO A 233 -1.11 -4.19 -3.74
CA PRO A 233 0.33 -4.16 -3.89
C PRO A 233 0.71 -3.87 -5.34
N GLY A 234 1.69 -2.98 -5.54
CA GLY A 234 2.24 -2.67 -6.85
C GLY A 234 3.24 -3.73 -7.31
N ILE A 235 3.56 -3.73 -8.60
CA ILE A 235 4.63 -4.53 -9.20
C ILE A 235 5.69 -3.58 -9.73
N VAL A 236 6.94 -3.82 -9.32
CA VAL A 236 8.13 -3.23 -9.90
C VAL A 236 8.62 -4.18 -11.01
N PRO A 237 8.56 -3.77 -12.28
CA PRO A 237 8.90 -4.65 -13.39
C PRO A 237 10.36 -5.11 -13.38
N ALA A 238 10.60 -6.33 -13.88
CA ALA A 238 11.94 -6.91 -14.03
C ALA A 238 12.90 -6.11 -14.93
N ASP A 239 12.39 -5.20 -15.75
CA ASP A 239 13.15 -4.32 -16.65
C ASP A 239 13.35 -2.89 -16.09
N ASP A 240 12.88 -2.61 -14.86
CA ASP A 240 13.17 -1.36 -14.15
C ASP A 240 14.63 -1.32 -13.63
N ILE A 241 15.16 -0.11 -13.44
CA ILE A 241 16.53 0.11 -12.97
C ILE A 241 16.71 -0.51 -11.58
N GLY A 242 17.70 -1.38 -11.45
CA GLY A 242 18.03 -2.05 -10.19
C GLY A 242 17.11 -3.25 -9.87
N VAL A 243 16.37 -3.77 -10.84
CA VAL A 243 15.48 -4.93 -10.68
C VAL A 243 15.77 -5.96 -11.79
N LYS A 244 15.68 -7.26 -11.48
CA LYS A 244 15.91 -8.38 -12.41
C LYS A 244 14.77 -9.40 -12.48
N LYS A 245 13.79 -9.28 -11.57
CA LYS A 245 12.59 -10.09 -11.47
C LYS A 245 11.47 -9.17 -11.01
N ASP A 246 10.24 -9.44 -11.40
CA ASP A 246 9.10 -8.66 -10.91
C ASP A 246 9.06 -8.70 -9.38
N VAL A 247 9.10 -7.53 -8.76
CA VAL A 247 9.03 -7.39 -7.29
C VAL A 247 7.66 -6.82 -6.93
N MET A 248 6.89 -7.58 -6.17
CA MET A 248 5.62 -7.11 -5.65
C MET A 248 5.83 -6.46 -4.28
N ALA A 249 5.27 -5.27 -4.06
CA ALA A 249 5.41 -4.57 -2.80
C ALA A 249 4.14 -3.78 -2.44
N TYR A 250 3.84 -3.72 -1.14
CA TYR A 250 2.98 -2.69 -0.60
C TYR A 250 3.83 -1.47 -0.25
N GLU A 251 3.32 -0.29 -0.61
CA GLU A 251 3.82 0.99 -0.11
C GLU A 251 2.85 1.56 0.91
N ASN A 252 3.39 2.25 1.92
CA ASN A 252 2.58 2.91 2.94
C ASN A 252 1.55 2.00 3.60
N ALA A 253 1.93 0.73 3.85
CA ALA A 253 1.06 -0.19 4.58
C ALA A 253 0.80 0.33 5.99
N VAL A 254 -0.44 0.20 6.47
CA VAL A 254 -0.86 0.63 7.81
C VAL A 254 -1.35 -0.58 8.60
N ALA A 255 -0.91 -0.68 9.85
CA ALA A 255 -1.45 -1.59 10.84
C ALA A 255 -2.31 -0.79 11.82
N MET A 256 -3.55 -1.21 12.01
CA MET A 256 -4.41 -0.74 13.08
C MET A 256 -4.26 -1.67 14.28
N TYR A 257 -4.20 -1.09 15.47
CA TYR A 257 -4.10 -1.82 16.72
C TYR A 257 -5.07 -1.24 17.75
N ASP A 258 -5.49 -2.07 18.70
CA ASP A 258 -6.17 -1.66 19.92
C ASP A 258 -5.18 -1.71 21.08
N SER A 259 -5.23 -0.72 21.96
CA SER A 259 -4.41 -0.65 23.15
C SER A 259 -5.29 -0.24 24.32
N GLU A 260 -5.69 -1.22 25.12
CA GLU A 260 -6.58 -1.05 26.26
C GLU A 260 -7.90 -0.33 25.91
N GLY A 261 -8.51 -0.70 24.77
CA GLY A 261 -9.77 -0.13 24.28
C GLY A 261 -9.61 1.18 23.51
N LYS A 262 -8.38 1.60 23.21
CA LYS A 262 -8.07 2.73 22.31
C LYS A 262 -7.48 2.23 21.01
N SER A 263 -8.15 2.51 19.90
CA SER A 263 -7.63 2.21 18.57
C SER A 263 -6.54 3.22 18.16
N GLY A 264 -5.51 2.72 17.49
CA GLY A 264 -4.41 3.50 16.95
C GLY A 264 -3.97 2.98 15.57
N GLN A 265 -3.18 3.80 14.87
CA GLN A 265 -2.63 3.48 13.56
C GLN A 265 -1.10 3.53 13.60
N MET A 266 -0.48 2.62 12.84
CA MET A 266 0.94 2.53 12.66
C MET A 266 1.26 2.40 11.17
N LEU A 267 2.03 3.33 10.63
CA LEU A 267 2.59 3.21 9.29
C LEU A 267 3.73 2.21 9.35
N VAL A 268 3.53 1.07 8.70
CA VAL A 268 4.47 -0.04 8.62
C VAL A 268 5.60 0.26 7.65
N GLY A 269 5.33 1.08 6.62
CA GLY A 269 6.27 1.39 5.54
C GLY A 269 6.14 0.41 4.38
N THR A 270 7.24 0.09 3.73
CA THR A 270 7.25 -0.81 2.57
C THR A 270 7.32 -2.28 3.00
N VAL A 271 6.44 -3.09 2.40
CA VAL A 271 6.40 -4.55 2.61
C VAL A 271 6.61 -5.25 1.27
N ILE A 272 7.72 -5.97 1.14
CA ILE A 272 8.16 -6.62 -0.10
C ILE A 272 7.82 -8.10 -0.06
N ARG A 273 7.22 -8.63 -1.12
CA ARG A 273 7.02 -10.07 -1.27
C ARG A 273 8.32 -10.73 -1.73
N ILE A 274 8.81 -11.66 -0.92
CA ILE A 274 9.97 -12.51 -1.21
C ILE A 274 9.51 -13.97 -1.10
N ASP A 275 9.46 -14.66 -2.24
CA ASP A 275 8.85 -15.98 -2.36
C ASP A 275 7.41 -16.01 -1.78
N ASN A 276 7.21 -16.73 -0.67
CA ASN A 276 5.94 -16.87 0.02
C ASN A 276 5.84 -16.03 1.31
N ALA A 277 6.83 -15.17 1.58
CA ALA A 277 6.89 -14.32 2.76
C ALA A 277 6.83 -12.84 2.38
N TRP A 278 6.07 -12.06 3.14
CA TRP A 278 6.06 -10.60 3.05
C TRP A 278 6.98 -10.02 4.12
N LYS A 279 7.97 -9.24 3.70
CA LYS A 279 9.09 -8.77 4.52
C LYS A 279 9.17 -7.25 4.56
N LEU A 280 9.51 -6.71 5.73
CA LEU A 280 9.68 -5.29 5.98
C LEU A 280 11.08 -4.84 5.56
N VAL A 281 11.20 -3.57 5.17
CA VAL A 281 12.50 -2.90 4.96
C VAL A 281 12.64 -1.62 5.77
N ASP A 282 11.58 -1.15 6.41
CA ASP A 282 11.54 0.11 7.15
C ASP A 282 11.31 -0.11 8.65
N LEU A 283 11.66 0.90 9.44
CA LEU A 283 11.21 1.01 10.82
C LEU A 283 9.81 1.64 10.81
N PRO A 284 8.82 1.08 11.56
CA PRO A 284 7.48 1.66 11.56
C PRO A 284 7.42 3.03 12.23
N VAL A 285 6.37 3.78 11.90
CA VAL A 285 6.05 5.09 12.47
C VAL A 285 4.65 5.01 13.08
N LEU A 286 4.49 5.53 14.30
CA LEU A 286 3.19 5.57 14.99
C LEU A 286 2.55 6.94 14.81
N ALA A 287 1.23 6.97 14.61
CA ALA A 287 0.45 8.19 14.77
C ALA A 287 0.44 8.61 16.24
N GLU A 288 0.77 9.86 16.54
CA GLU A 288 0.47 10.42 17.86
C GLU A 288 -0.97 10.96 17.88
N ASN A 289 -1.74 10.59 18.90
CA ASN A 289 -3.04 11.17 19.24
C ASN A 289 -4.12 11.18 18.13
N GLY A 290 -4.14 10.19 17.24
CA GLY A 290 -5.23 10.01 16.26
C GLY A 290 -5.11 10.90 15.02
N GLU A 291 -3.96 11.52 14.78
CA GLU A 291 -3.71 12.21 13.52
C GLU A 291 -3.44 11.24 12.36
N PRO A 292 -3.86 11.56 11.13
CA PRO A 292 -3.49 10.78 9.94
C PRO A 292 -1.98 10.79 9.75
N ILE A 293 -1.37 9.62 9.62
CA ILE A 293 0.06 9.53 9.30
C ILE A 293 0.25 10.00 7.86
N ALA A 294 1.02 11.06 7.65
CA ALA A 294 1.44 11.47 6.31
C ALA A 294 2.16 10.29 5.65
N GLN A 295 1.71 9.89 4.46
CA GLN A 295 2.33 8.82 3.68
C GLN A 295 3.82 9.11 3.52
N SER A 296 4.68 8.14 3.86
CA SER A 296 6.11 8.28 3.61
C SER A 296 6.37 8.19 2.11
N ASN A 297 7.45 8.84 1.65
CA ASN A 297 7.95 8.63 0.29
C ASN A 297 8.26 7.14 0.14
N GLY A 298 7.47 6.45 -0.69
CA GLY A 298 7.59 5.02 -0.92
C GLY A 298 8.95 4.66 -1.51
N ASN A 299 9.36 3.42 -1.32
CA ASN A 299 10.60 2.88 -1.91
C ASN A 299 10.50 2.63 -3.43
N PHE A 300 9.30 2.45 -3.97
CA PHE A 300 9.09 1.95 -5.34
C PHE A 300 8.16 2.79 -6.22
N PHE A 301 6.99 3.23 -5.73
CA PHE A 301 5.89 3.68 -6.60
C PHE A 301 5.53 5.17 -6.51
N THR A 302 6.30 5.96 -5.77
CA THR A 302 6.14 7.42 -5.73
C THR A 302 6.89 8.09 -6.88
N PRO A 303 6.25 8.96 -7.70
CA PRO A 303 6.94 9.74 -8.73
C PRO A 303 7.96 10.65 -8.06
N GLY A 304 9.24 10.44 -8.36
CA GLY A 304 10.33 11.00 -7.54
C GLY A 304 11.35 9.96 -7.09
N GLY A 305 11.44 8.83 -7.78
CA GLY A 305 12.57 7.91 -7.74
C GLY A 305 13.90 8.55 -8.19
N MET A 306 14.33 9.63 -7.54
CA MET A 306 15.68 9.57 -7.02
C MET A 306 15.68 8.45 -6.00
N ALA A 307 16.70 7.61 -6.05
CA ALA A 307 17.09 6.88 -4.86
C ALA A 307 16.83 7.78 -3.64
N SER A 308 16.35 7.23 -2.54
CA SER A 308 17.00 7.64 -1.31
C SER A 308 18.48 7.29 -1.51
N THR A 309 19.23 8.17 -2.19
CA THR A 309 20.57 8.55 -1.78
C THR A 309 20.41 8.61 -0.28
N GLY A 310 21.00 7.64 0.40
CA GLY A 310 20.64 7.38 1.77
C GLY A 310 20.63 8.67 2.59
N ALA A 311 20.02 8.63 3.75
CA ALA A 311 20.90 8.44 4.90
C ALA A 311 22.14 7.58 4.54
N GLY A 312 23.11 8.19 3.88
CA GLY A 312 24.11 7.56 3.04
C GLY A 312 24.69 8.68 2.21
N THR A 313 25.29 9.68 2.82
CA THR A 313 26.18 9.56 3.97
C THR A 313 25.68 10.47 5.08
N SER A 314 25.71 9.99 6.32
CA SER A 314 26.51 10.77 7.24
C SER A 314 27.91 10.87 6.60
N SER A 315 28.12 11.91 5.77
CA SER A 315 29.32 12.67 6.03
C SER A 315 29.16 13.02 7.51
N ALA A 316 30.24 13.15 8.25
CA ALA A 316 30.09 13.82 9.53
C ALA A 316 29.52 15.22 9.21
N GLY A 317 28.20 15.34 9.07
CA GLY A 317 27.49 16.58 8.90
C GLY A 317 27.96 17.32 10.11
N ASN A 318 28.69 18.40 9.86
CA ASN A 318 29.18 19.27 10.91
C ASN A 318 28.06 19.43 11.94
N SER A 319 28.39 19.52 13.23
CA SER A 319 27.40 19.61 14.31
C SER A 319 26.26 20.59 13.99
N LYS A 320 26.59 21.65 13.23
CA LYS A 320 25.68 22.66 12.71
C LYS A 320 24.56 22.13 11.79
N THR A 321 24.79 21.18 10.88
CA THR A 321 23.71 20.62 10.03
C THR A 321 22.73 19.80 10.85
N GLN A 322 23.23 19.00 11.81
CA GLN A 322 22.38 18.24 12.73
C GLN A 322 21.57 19.14 13.66
N GLU A 323 22.17 20.23 14.15
CA GLU A 323 21.48 21.25 14.95
C GLU A 323 20.37 21.95 14.16
N LEU A 324 20.59 22.24 12.87
CA LEU A 324 19.59 22.85 12.00
C LEU A 324 18.42 21.90 11.71
N VAL A 325 18.68 20.60 11.47
CA VAL A 325 17.61 19.60 11.31
C VAL A 325 16.78 19.49 12.58
N GLY A 326 17.40 19.41 13.77
CA GLY A 326 16.65 19.39 15.03
C GLY A 326 15.85 20.69 15.28
N SER A 327 16.36 21.83 14.81
CA SER A 327 15.63 23.10 14.84
C SER A 327 14.42 23.08 13.91
N LEU A 328 14.54 22.46 12.73
CA LEU A 328 13.45 22.28 11.77
C LEU A 328 12.35 21.38 12.36
N GLU A 329 12.72 20.23 12.93
CA GLU A 329 11.78 19.32 13.61
C GLU A 329 11.03 20.01 14.75
N THR A 330 11.70 20.90 15.48
CA THR A 330 11.08 21.70 16.54
C THR A 330 10.03 22.66 15.98
N VAL A 331 10.34 23.35 14.87
CA VAL A 331 9.38 24.27 14.23
C VAL A 331 8.20 23.49 13.65
N ASP A 332 8.46 22.38 12.97
CA ASP A 332 7.40 21.53 12.40
C ASP A 332 6.46 21.02 13.51
N SER A 333 7.02 20.64 14.67
CA SER A 333 6.25 20.25 15.86
C SER A 333 5.41 21.39 16.45
N GLN A 334 5.89 22.64 16.39
CA GLN A 334 5.14 23.82 16.84
C GLN A 334 3.99 24.19 15.90
N MET A 335 4.07 23.79 14.63
CA MET A 335 3.02 24.02 13.64
C MET A 335 1.85 23.04 13.78
N VAL A 336 2.07 21.86 14.40
CA VAL A 336 1.02 20.87 14.63
C VAL A 336 -0.02 21.42 15.60
N GLY A 337 -1.27 21.51 15.15
CA GLY A 337 -2.39 22.02 15.94
C GLY A 337 -2.41 23.54 16.14
N GLU A 338 -1.49 24.30 15.51
CA GLU A 338 -1.51 25.76 15.55
C GLU A 338 -2.57 26.30 14.58
N GLY A 339 -3.52 27.06 15.12
CA GLY A 339 -4.66 27.60 14.39
C GLY A 339 -4.62 29.11 14.20
N ASP A 340 -3.73 29.83 14.89
CA ASP A 340 -3.58 31.28 14.71
C ASP A 340 -2.81 31.58 13.42
N PRO A 341 -3.43 32.27 12.42
CA PRO A 341 -2.77 32.60 11.17
C PRO A 341 -1.49 33.44 11.36
N LYS A 342 -1.41 34.27 12.41
CA LYS A 342 -0.21 35.08 12.68
C LYS A 342 0.92 34.24 13.25
N ALA A 343 0.60 33.26 14.09
CA ALA A 343 1.58 32.30 14.61
C ALA A 343 2.11 31.40 13.48
N LEU A 344 1.21 30.87 12.64
CA LEU A 344 1.57 30.07 11.46
C LEU A 344 2.47 30.84 10.49
N ALA A 345 2.18 32.12 10.23
CA ALA A 345 3.02 32.95 9.37
C ALA A 345 4.46 33.07 9.90
N LYS A 346 4.64 33.26 11.20
CA LYS A 346 5.96 33.33 11.85
C LYS A 346 6.67 31.97 11.85
N LEU A 347 5.93 30.89 12.07
CA LEU A 347 6.49 29.54 12.07
C LEU A 347 6.95 29.15 10.66
N ASN A 348 6.15 29.42 9.63
CA ASN A 348 6.53 29.23 8.23
C ASN A 348 7.75 30.09 7.83
N GLU A 349 7.82 31.35 8.28
CA GLU A 349 8.98 32.21 8.06
C GLU A 349 10.25 31.60 8.69
N ARG A 350 10.16 31.17 9.95
CA ARG A 350 11.27 30.52 10.66
C ARG A 350 11.66 29.18 10.04
N ARG A 351 10.68 28.41 9.56
CA ARG A 351 10.90 27.14 8.85
C ARG A 351 11.72 27.37 7.60
N ALA A 352 11.30 28.33 6.77
CA ALA A 352 12.02 28.72 5.56
C ALA A 352 13.45 29.19 5.88
N ASP A 353 13.65 30.03 6.91
CA ASP A 353 14.98 30.48 7.33
C ASP A 353 15.91 29.33 7.75
N ILE A 354 15.36 28.27 8.38
CA ILE A 354 16.15 27.09 8.77
C ILE A 354 16.53 26.27 7.54
N VAL A 355 15.60 26.06 6.61
CA VAL A 355 15.88 25.31 5.38
C VAL A 355 16.88 26.05 4.50
N GLU A 356 16.82 27.38 4.42
CA GLU A 356 17.86 28.18 3.74
C GLU A 356 19.24 27.98 4.35
N LYS A 357 19.34 27.91 5.69
CA LYS A 357 20.62 27.59 6.37
C LYS A 357 21.09 26.17 6.08
N LEU A 358 20.17 25.22 5.89
CA LEU A 358 20.49 23.85 5.48
C LEU A 358 21.01 23.81 4.03
N ILE A 359 20.42 24.59 3.13
CA ILE A 359 20.91 24.80 1.75
C ILE A 359 22.33 25.35 1.75
N ASP A 360 22.61 26.35 2.59
CA ASP A 360 23.95 26.94 2.73
C ASP A 360 24.96 25.99 3.37
N ALA A 361 24.51 25.15 4.29
CA ALA A 361 25.33 24.16 4.98
C ALA A 361 25.58 22.90 4.13
N ALA A 362 24.78 22.67 3.08
CA ALA A 362 24.84 21.48 2.25
C ALA A 362 26.21 21.32 1.58
N GLU A 363 26.83 20.16 1.83
CA GLU A 363 28.20 19.86 1.38
C GLU A 363 28.21 19.36 -0.07
N THR A 364 27.08 18.78 -0.52
CA THR A 364 26.95 18.22 -1.87
C THR A 364 25.89 18.95 -2.69
N PRO A 365 26.04 19.03 -4.03
CA PRO A 365 25.01 19.57 -4.91
C PRO A 365 23.66 18.85 -4.78
N ALA A 366 23.66 17.52 -4.59
CA ALA A 366 22.45 16.73 -4.44
C ALA A 366 21.70 17.05 -3.14
N GLU A 367 22.42 17.15 -2.01
CA GLU A 367 21.84 17.59 -0.74
C GLU A 367 21.25 18.99 -0.83
N ARG A 368 21.98 19.91 -1.49
CA ARG A 368 21.50 21.27 -1.72
C ARG A 368 20.22 21.28 -2.56
N GLU A 369 20.16 20.45 -3.60
CA GLU A 369 18.97 20.30 -4.44
C GLU A 369 17.77 19.83 -3.60
N THR A 370 17.94 18.81 -2.77
CA THR A 370 16.89 18.28 -1.89
C THR A 370 16.33 19.35 -0.96
N TRP A 371 17.20 20.07 -0.23
CA TRP A 371 16.74 21.13 0.67
C TRP A 371 16.10 22.29 -0.09
N THR A 372 16.60 22.60 -1.29
CA THR A 372 16.01 23.63 -2.15
C THR A 372 14.61 23.25 -2.60
N ARG A 373 14.38 22.01 -3.07
CA ARG A 373 13.04 21.53 -3.44
C ARG A 373 12.10 21.60 -2.25
N GLN A 374 12.53 21.13 -1.09
CA GLN A 374 11.74 21.22 0.13
C GLN A 374 11.37 22.66 0.50
N LEU A 375 12.31 23.61 0.38
CA LEU A 375 12.02 25.02 0.60
C LEU A 375 10.96 25.53 -0.38
N VAL A 376 11.12 25.26 -1.68
CA VAL A 376 10.17 25.69 -2.71
C VAL A 376 8.77 25.15 -2.40
N ASP A 377 8.65 23.86 -2.11
CA ASP A 377 7.36 23.20 -1.90
C ASP A 377 6.65 23.72 -0.66
N THR A 378 7.39 23.78 0.46
CA THR A 378 6.82 24.20 1.73
C THR A 378 6.39 25.66 1.69
N VAL A 379 7.19 26.53 1.07
CA VAL A 379 6.83 27.95 0.90
C VAL A 379 5.66 28.11 -0.08
N SER A 380 5.66 27.37 -1.20
CA SER A 380 4.57 27.36 -2.20
C SER A 380 3.24 26.99 -1.54
N VAL A 381 3.17 25.84 -0.86
CA VAL A 381 1.96 25.35 -0.19
C VAL A 381 1.51 26.30 0.94
N ALA A 382 2.43 26.78 1.77
CA ALA A 382 2.10 27.71 2.84
C ALA A 382 1.57 29.05 2.31
N THR A 383 2.08 29.50 1.16
CA THR A 383 1.59 30.71 0.50
C THR A 383 0.19 30.50 -0.08
N GLN A 384 -0.02 29.42 -0.82
CA GLN A 384 -1.32 29.10 -1.45
C GLN A 384 -2.44 28.87 -0.44
N SER A 385 -2.11 28.32 0.73
CA SER A 385 -3.04 28.16 1.85
C SER A 385 -3.30 29.45 2.66
N GLY A 386 -2.59 30.55 2.35
CA GLY A 386 -2.70 31.82 3.06
C GLY A 386 -2.01 31.83 4.43
N THR A 387 -1.30 30.77 4.81
CA THR A 387 -0.62 30.63 6.11
C THR A 387 0.79 31.24 6.13
N TYR A 388 1.31 31.69 4.98
CA TYR A 388 2.57 32.43 4.89
C TYR A 388 2.52 33.58 3.87
N PRO A 389 2.01 34.77 4.26
CA PRO A 389 1.88 35.93 3.36
C PRO A 389 3.19 36.42 2.74
N GLY A 390 4.32 36.23 3.45
CA GLY A 390 5.66 36.59 2.95
C GLY A 390 6.24 35.59 1.94
N GLY A 391 5.62 34.42 1.78
CA GLY A 391 6.16 33.32 1.00
C GLY A 391 6.26 33.61 -0.50
N LEU A 392 5.31 34.34 -1.08
CA LEU A 392 5.39 34.74 -2.49
C LEU A 392 6.62 35.59 -2.78
N LYS A 393 6.92 36.57 -1.91
CA LYS A 393 8.12 37.40 -2.03
C LYS A 393 9.38 36.53 -1.95
N ARG A 394 9.43 35.60 -1.00
CA ARG A 394 10.56 34.70 -0.80
C ARG A 394 10.78 33.76 -1.99
N LEU A 395 9.72 33.19 -2.58
CA LEU A 395 9.81 32.39 -3.80
C LEU A 395 10.34 33.20 -4.99
N LYS A 396 9.91 34.46 -5.14
CA LYS A 396 10.43 35.37 -6.19
C LYS A 396 11.93 35.62 -6.01
N GLU A 397 12.38 35.86 -4.78
CA GLU A 397 13.79 36.05 -4.45
C GLU A 397 14.61 34.78 -4.71
N LEU A 398 14.09 33.61 -4.33
CA LEU A 398 14.71 32.32 -4.58
C LEU A 398 14.81 32.00 -6.08
N ALA A 399 13.73 32.20 -6.85
CA ALA A 399 13.75 32.05 -8.31
C ALA A 399 14.77 32.98 -8.98
N ALA A 400 14.86 34.24 -8.50
CA ALA A 400 15.85 35.19 -8.98
C ALA A 400 17.30 34.80 -8.63
N SER A 401 17.52 34.07 -7.53
CA SER A 401 18.85 33.61 -7.13
C SER A 401 19.44 32.62 -8.15
N PHE A 402 18.62 31.74 -8.72
CA PHE A 402 19.06 30.78 -9.75
C PHE A 402 19.45 31.43 -11.08
N ARG A 403 19.00 32.67 -11.34
CA ARG A 403 19.40 33.41 -12.55
C ARG A 403 20.88 33.77 -12.55
N LYS A 404 21.51 33.80 -11.36
CA LYS A 404 22.93 34.16 -11.19
C LYS A 404 23.86 32.95 -11.23
N SER A 405 23.36 31.74 -11.01
CA SER A 405 24.11 30.49 -11.08
C SER A 405 24.08 29.91 -12.51
N LYS A 406 25.16 29.25 -12.93
CA LYS A 406 25.27 28.60 -14.25
C LYS A 406 25.45 27.09 -14.08
N GLY A 407 24.77 26.29 -14.89
CA GLY A 407 24.95 24.83 -14.96
C GLY A 407 23.62 24.09 -15.07
N THR A 408 23.65 22.88 -15.65
CA THR A 408 22.44 22.08 -15.96
C THR A 408 21.56 21.76 -14.75
N GLN A 409 22.16 21.49 -13.59
CA GLN A 409 21.42 21.29 -12.33
C GLN A 409 20.74 22.58 -11.84
N SER A 410 21.41 23.72 -12.01
CA SER A 410 20.82 25.03 -11.70
C SER A 410 19.66 25.34 -12.63
N ASP A 411 19.72 24.92 -13.90
CA ASP A 411 18.65 25.13 -14.87
C ASP A 411 17.41 24.29 -14.54
N ALA A 412 17.59 23.03 -14.12
CA ALA A 412 16.49 22.17 -13.68
C ALA A 412 15.79 22.72 -12.42
N MET A 413 16.56 23.15 -11.41
CA MET A 413 15.99 23.76 -10.19
C MET A 413 15.34 25.11 -10.45
N ARG A 414 15.86 25.86 -11.41
CA ARG A 414 15.24 27.10 -11.86
C ARG A 414 13.89 26.84 -12.51
N ALA A 415 13.81 25.87 -13.43
CA ALA A 415 12.54 25.48 -14.06
C ALA A 415 11.50 25.05 -13.01
N TYR A 416 11.91 24.18 -12.08
CA TYR A 416 11.06 23.76 -10.96
C TYR A 416 10.52 24.93 -10.14
N THR A 417 11.42 25.82 -9.71
CA THR A 417 11.07 26.97 -8.85
C THR A 417 10.20 27.98 -9.60
N GLU A 418 10.51 28.29 -10.86
CA GLU A 418 9.72 29.23 -11.67
C GLU A 418 8.31 28.65 -11.94
N TYR A 419 8.16 27.36 -12.19
CA TYR A 419 6.83 26.72 -12.33
C TYR A 419 5.99 26.79 -11.04
N GLN A 420 6.59 26.45 -9.90
CA GLN A 420 5.92 26.55 -8.59
C GLN A 420 5.53 27.99 -8.24
N LEU A 421 6.38 28.95 -8.60
CA LEU A 421 6.10 30.38 -8.43
C LEU A 421 4.91 30.82 -9.30
N ILE A 422 4.84 30.41 -10.56
CA ILE A 422 3.71 30.71 -11.44
C ILE A 422 2.40 30.22 -10.80
N GLY A 423 2.35 28.96 -10.35
CA GLY A 423 1.20 28.37 -9.63
C GLY A 423 0.81 29.15 -8.38
N THR A 424 1.80 29.47 -7.55
CA THR A 424 1.59 30.21 -6.31
C THR A 424 1.06 31.62 -6.55
N GLU A 425 1.61 32.33 -7.54
CA GLU A 425 1.16 33.67 -7.88
C GLU A 425 -0.24 33.67 -8.50
N TYR A 426 -0.59 32.66 -9.29
CA TYR A 426 -1.94 32.51 -9.82
C TYR A 426 -2.99 32.42 -8.71
N ILE A 427 -2.75 31.58 -7.69
CA ILE A 427 -3.64 31.49 -6.52
C ILE A 427 -3.66 32.80 -5.74
N ALA A 428 -2.51 33.42 -5.52
CA ALA A 428 -2.43 34.70 -4.80
C ALA A 428 -3.16 35.86 -5.50
N ARG A 429 -3.35 35.78 -6.82
CA ARG A 429 -4.10 36.75 -7.62
C ARG A 429 -5.62 36.57 -7.56
N GLN A 430 -6.13 35.43 -7.08
CA GLN A 430 -7.56 35.15 -6.98
C GLN A 430 -8.16 35.74 -5.69
N THR A 431 -8.18 37.08 -5.61
CA THR A 431 -8.90 37.80 -4.54
C THR A 431 -10.40 37.91 -4.84
N GLU A 432 -11.22 38.28 -3.86
CA GLU A 432 -12.68 38.41 -4.04
C GLU A 432 -13.07 39.40 -5.16
N ASP A 433 -12.27 40.46 -5.36
CA ASP A 433 -12.47 41.49 -6.38
C ASP A 433 -11.69 41.21 -7.70
N ALA A 434 -11.09 40.03 -7.84
CA ALA A 434 -10.21 39.74 -8.96
C ALA A 434 -10.98 39.57 -10.29
N ASP A 435 -10.39 40.10 -11.37
CA ASP A 435 -10.84 39.77 -12.72
C ASP A 435 -10.31 38.37 -13.10
N PHE A 436 -11.19 37.37 -13.03
CA PHE A 436 -10.87 36.00 -13.37
C PHE A 436 -10.38 35.84 -14.82
N ALA A 437 -10.89 36.63 -15.76
CA ALA A 437 -10.49 36.55 -17.15
C ALA A 437 -9.07 37.11 -17.34
N GLU A 438 -8.77 38.27 -16.74
CA GLU A 438 -7.42 38.84 -16.77
C GLU A 438 -6.39 37.90 -16.12
N ASN A 439 -6.73 37.31 -14.97
CA ASN A 439 -5.86 36.36 -14.28
C ASN A 439 -5.64 35.08 -15.07
N GLN A 440 -6.68 34.56 -15.74
CA GLN A 440 -6.56 33.40 -16.61
C GLN A 440 -5.67 33.70 -17.83
N VAL A 441 -5.79 34.89 -18.43
CA VAL A 441 -4.90 35.32 -19.53
C VAL A 441 -3.45 35.35 -19.05
N TRP A 442 -3.19 36.02 -17.92
CA TRP A 442 -1.85 36.08 -17.34
C TRP A 442 -1.28 34.68 -17.06
N TRP A 443 -2.09 33.77 -16.50
CA TRP A 443 -1.70 32.39 -16.21
C TRP A 443 -1.22 31.66 -17.47
N LEU A 444 -2.02 31.70 -18.53
CA LEU A 444 -1.70 31.03 -19.79
C LEU A 444 -0.48 31.65 -20.49
N GLU A 445 -0.32 32.97 -20.41
CA GLU A 445 0.88 33.66 -20.90
C GLU A 445 2.13 33.19 -20.16
N GLN A 446 2.10 33.14 -18.82
CA GLN A 446 3.22 32.67 -18.03
C GLN A 446 3.56 31.19 -18.26
N LEU A 447 2.56 30.32 -18.41
CA LEU A 447 2.79 28.92 -18.78
C LEU A 447 3.40 28.78 -20.18
N THR A 448 3.00 29.63 -21.12
CA THR A 448 3.55 29.65 -22.48
C THR A 448 5.02 30.09 -22.46
N GLU A 449 5.31 31.23 -21.81
CA GLU A 449 6.69 31.72 -21.63
C GLU A 449 7.58 30.68 -20.94
N PHE A 450 7.05 30.02 -19.91
CA PHE A 450 7.74 28.95 -19.20
C PHE A 450 8.06 27.76 -20.12
N ALA A 451 7.08 27.28 -20.87
CA ALA A 451 7.24 26.14 -21.77
C ALA A 451 8.25 26.44 -22.90
N ASP A 452 8.27 27.68 -23.40
CA ASP A 452 9.23 28.13 -24.41
C ASP A 452 10.64 28.25 -23.84
N GLN A 453 10.76 28.72 -22.59
CA GLN A 453 12.03 28.86 -21.90
C GLN A 453 12.65 27.51 -21.48
N TYR A 454 11.81 26.53 -21.11
CA TYR A 454 12.24 25.21 -20.60
C TYR A 454 11.61 24.04 -21.36
N PRO A 455 11.82 23.90 -22.68
CA PRO A 455 11.06 22.97 -23.52
C PRO A 455 11.20 21.48 -23.15
N ARG A 456 12.20 21.12 -22.35
CA ARG A 456 12.50 19.74 -21.92
C ARG A 456 12.37 19.52 -20.41
N ALA A 457 12.01 20.53 -19.63
CA ALA A 457 11.82 20.37 -18.19
C ALA A 457 10.58 19.52 -17.90
N PRO A 458 10.59 18.63 -16.88
CA PRO A 458 9.43 17.82 -16.52
C PRO A 458 8.15 18.65 -16.31
N GLU A 459 8.27 19.83 -15.73
CA GLU A 459 7.18 20.75 -15.43
C GLU A 459 6.53 21.31 -16.71
N THR A 460 7.28 21.34 -17.82
CA THR A 460 6.77 21.78 -19.13
C THR A 460 5.70 20.85 -19.66
N ALA A 461 5.76 19.55 -19.34
CA ALA A 461 4.68 18.64 -19.68
C ALA A 461 3.37 19.06 -19.00
N ALA A 462 3.41 19.40 -17.71
CA ALA A 462 2.25 19.85 -16.96
C ALA A 462 1.75 21.22 -17.46
N ALA A 463 2.64 22.17 -17.73
CA ALA A 463 2.30 23.46 -18.33
C ALA A 463 1.58 23.29 -19.67
N LYS A 464 2.11 22.46 -20.57
CA LYS A 464 1.50 22.19 -21.88
C LYS A 464 0.16 21.46 -21.77
N LEU A 465 -0.04 20.58 -20.79
CA LEU A 465 -1.35 19.97 -20.55
C LEU A 465 -2.41 21.02 -20.17
N GLN A 466 -2.06 21.99 -19.32
CA GLN A 466 -2.95 23.10 -18.95
C GLN A 466 -3.24 24.02 -20.15
N LEU A 467 -2.23 24.33 -20.98
CA LEU A 467 -2.42 25.08 -22.22
C LEU A 467 -3.34 24.34 -23.20
N ALA A 468 -3.14 23.03 -23.36
CA ALA A 468 -3.97 22.20 -24.22
C ALA A 468 -5.43 22.18 -23.75
N LEU A 469 -5.65 22.01 -22.44
CA LEU A 469 -6.98 22.02 -21.85
C LEU A 469 -7.69 23.36 -22.06
N SER A 470 -6.98 24.48 -21.91
CA SER A 470 -7.52 25.81 -22.23
C SER A 470 -7.97 25.89 -23.70
N LYS A 471 -7.21 25.29 -24.62
CA LYS A 471 -7.58 25.27 -26.04
C LYS A 471 -8.76 24.35 -26.33
N GLU A 472 -8.95 23.27 -25.59
CA GLU A 472 -10.19 22.49 -25.65
C GLU A 472 -11.40 23.35 -25.21
N PHE A 473 -11.29 24.09 -24.10
CA PHE A 473 -12.37 24.97 -23.63
C PHE A 473 -12.68 26.15 -24.57
N GLU A 474 -11.72 26.57 -25.39
CA GLU A 474 -11.90 27.59 -26.43
C GLU A 474 -12.46 27.01 -27.75
N ASP A 475 -12.80 25.72 -27.81
CA ASP A 475 -13.13 24.96 -29.04
C ASP A 475 -12.03 25.03 -30.13
N LYS A 476 -10.77 25.23 -29.71
CA LYS A 476 -9.59 25.28 -30.59
C LYS A 476 -8.87 23.94 -30.61
N GLU A 477 -9.58 22.90 -31.01
CA GLU A 477 -9.12 21.50 -30.94
C GLU A 477 -7.79 21.26 -31.67
N THR A 478 -7.57 21.92 -32.82
CA THR A 478 -6.29 21.78 -33.55
C THR A 478 -5.08 22.28 -32.75
N GLU A 479 -5.26 23.35 -31.97
CA GLU A 479 -4.21 23.87 -31.09
C GLU A 479 -4.03 22.99 -29.85
N ALA A 480 -5.12 22.49 -29.28
CA ALA A 480 -5.09 21.53 -28.18
C ALA A 480 -4.34 20.24 -28.57
N LEU A 481 -4.70 19.66 -29.72
CA LEU A 481 -4.05 18.48 -30.30
C LEU A 481 -2.55 18.69 -30.51
N ARG A 482 -2.12 19.88 -30.92
CA ARG A 482 -0.69 20.19 -31.07
C ARG A 482 0.01 20.04 -29.72
N PHE A 483 -0.48 20.68 -28.67
CA PHE A 483 0.12 20.58 -27.33
C PHE A 483 0.09 19.15 -26.79
N TYR A 484 -1.03 18.43 -26.91
CA TYR A 484 -1.09 17.03 -26.46
C TYR A 484 -0.13 16.12 -27.23
N LYS A 485 0.00 16.29 -28.55
CA LYS A 485 0.96 15.52 -29.35
C LYS A 485 2.40 15.83 -28.95
N GLU A 486 2.73 17.09 -28.72
CA GLU A 486 4.05 17.48 -28.21
C GLU A 486 4.32 16.81 -26.87
N VAL A 487 3.39 16.87 -25.90
CA VAL A 487 3.58 16.24 -24.59
C VAL A 487 3.74 14.72 -24.71
N ALA A 488 2.87 14.06 -25.48
CA ALA A 488 2.93 12.61 -25.70
C ALA A 488 4.23 12.16 -26.40
N GLN A 489 4.83 13.01 -27.23
CA GLN A 489 6.04 12.69 -27.98
C GLN A 489 7.32 13.04 -27.22
N ASP A 490 7.39 14.22 -26.61
CA ASP A 490 8.59 14.75 -25.98
C ASP A 490 8.82 14.25 -24.56
N PHE A 491 7.77 13.77 -23.87
CA PHE A 491 7.83 13.33 -22.47
C PHE A 491 7.40 11.87 -22.28
N ARG A 492 7.67 11.01 -23.27
CA ARG A 492 7.32 9.57 -23.24
C ARG A 492 7.78 8.90 -21.95
N GLY A 493 6.94 8.02 -21.41
CA GLY A 493 7.19 7.31 -20.15
C GLY A 493 6.80 8.09 -18.89
N THR A 494 6.26 9.31 -19.03
CA THR A 494 5.67 10.06 -17.92
C THR A 494 4.15 9.93 -17.90
N GLU A 495 3.53 10.11 -16.73
CA GLU A 495 2.06 10.14 -16.62
C GLU A 495 1.43 11.26 -17.45
N ALA A 496 2.11 12.40 -17.57
CA ALA A 496 1.67 13.51 -18.41
C ALA A 496 1.59 13.09 -19.89
N ALA A 497 2.57 12.32 -20.39
CA ALA A 497 2.52 11.79 -21.74
C ALA A 497 1.43 10.73 -21.94
N GLU A 498 1.14 9.90 -20.94
CA GLU A 498 0.02 8.95 -21.00
C GLU A 498 -1.32 9.67 -21.10
N ARG A 499 -1.54 10.68 -20.24
CA ARG A 499 -2.73 11.54 -20.25
C ARG A 499 -2.87 12.26 -21.59
N ALA A 500 -1.77 12.85 -22.08
CA ALA A 500 -1.76 13.53 -23.37
C ALA A 500 -2.06 12.57 -24.53
N ALA A 501 -1.48 11.37 -24.54
CA ALA A 501 -1.77 10.36 -25.55
C ALA A 501 -3.24 9.90 -25.51
N GLY A 502 -3.83 9.81 -24.32
CA GLY A 502 -5.26 9.60 -24.14
C GLY A 502 -6.10 10.71 -24.72
N ALA A 503 -5.73 11.97 -24.49
CA ALA A 503 -6.44 13.13 -25.02
C ALA A 503 -6.37 13.15 -26.55
N VAL A 504 -5.20 12.87 -27.14
CA VAL A 504 -5.05 12.69 -28.60
C VAL A 504 -5.97 11.58 -29.10
N ARG A 505 -6.02 10.43 -28.43
CA ARG A 505 -6.94 9.33 -28.81
C ARG A 505 -8.39 9.78 -28.80
N ARG A 506 -8.83 10.52 -27.77
CA ARG A 506 -10.21 11.02 -27.63
C ARG A 506 -10.54 12.05 -28.71
N LEU A 507 -9.75 13.10 -28.84
CA LEU A 507 -9.99 14.17 -29.82
C LEU A 507 -10.00 13.63 -31.25
N GLU A 508 -9.11 12.69 -31.57
CA GLU A 508 -9.11 12.06 -32.90
C GLU A 508 -10.08 10.87 -33.03
N SER A 509 -10.98 10.62 -32.08
CA SER A 509 -11.79 9.39 -32.06
C SER A 509 -13.01 9.41 -32.98
N GLU A 510 -13.46 10.57 -33.43
CA GLU A 510 -14.66 10.68 -34.26
C GLU A 510 -14.59 9.82 -35.53
N GLY A 511 -15.66 9.06 -35.77
CA GLY A 511 -15.76 8.08 -36.85
C GLY A 511 -14.94 6.80 -36.64
N LYS A 512 -14.10 6.71 -35.61
CA LYS A 512 -13.27 5.52 -35.29
C LYS A 512 -13.93 4.67 -34.23
N GLU A 513 -13.71 3.36 -34.32
CA GLU A 513 -14.09 2.43 -33.27
C GLU A 513 -13.26 2.65 -32.00
N VAL A 514 -13.93 2.65 -30.86
CA VAL A 514 -13.29 2.73 -29.54
C VAL A 514 -13.72 1.57 -28.67
N ASP A 515 -12.88 1.24 -27.70
CA ASP A 515 -13.18 0.27 -26.67
C ASP A 515 -12.69 0.80 -25.33
N LEU A 516 -13.25 0.29 -24.24
CA LEU A 516 -12.90 0.62 -22.86
C LEU A 516 -13.11 -0.64 -22.03
N GLU A 517 -12.10 -1.03 -21.27
CA GLU A 517 -12.16 -2.16 -20.35
C GLU A 517 -11.94 -1.67 -18.94
N GLY A 518 -12.68 -2.23 -17.99
CA GLY A 518 -12.54 -1.87 -16.59
C GLY A 518 -13.42 -2.74 -15.70
N ARG A 519 -13.54 -2.32 -14.44
CA ARG A 519 -14.42 -2.98 -13.47
C ARG A 519 -15.58 -2.08 -13.14
N THR A 520 -16.76 -2.67 -12.94
CA THR A 520 -17.89 -1.95 -12.38
C THR A 520 -17.61 -1.58 -10.91
N VAL A 521 -18.38 -0.64 -10.36
CA VAL A 521 -18.35 -0.31 -8.92
C VAL A 521 -18.60 -1.55 -8.04
N GLN A 522 -19.26 -2.59 -8.57
CA GLN A 522 -19.47 -3.89 -7.89
C GLN A 522 -18.36 -4.92 -8.19
N GLY A 523 -17.25 -4.51 -8.80
CA GLY A 523 -16.08 -5.35 -9.09
C GLY A 523 -16.21 -6.27 -10.31
N LYS A 524 -17.31 -6.22 -11.07
CA LYS A 524 -17.52 -7.08 -12.25
C LYS A 524 -16.70 -6.57 -13.42
N ALA A 525 -16.08 -7.46 -14.19
CA ALA A 525 -15.42 -7.09 -15.43
C ALA A 525 -16.44 -6.52 -16.43
N PHE A 526 -16.07 -5.45 -17.12
CA PHE A 526 -16.87 -4.80 -18.13
C PHE A 526 -15.99 -4.44 -19.33
N ARG A 527 -16.55 -4.59 -20.54
CA ARG A 527 -15.92 -4.17 -21.78
C ARG A 527 -16.94 -3.49 -22.68
N LEU A 528 -16.61 -2.28 -23.13
CA LEU A 528 -17.49 -1.44 -23.94
C LEU A 528 -17.87 -2.12 -25.26
N SER A 529 -16.94 -2.85 -25.88
CA SER A 529 -17.21 -3.64 -27.09
C SER A 529 -18.31 -4.68 -26.94
N GLY A 530 -18.63 -5.09 -25.70
CA GLY A 530 -19.76 -5.98 -25.40
C GLY A 530 -21.13 -5.33 -25.63
N LEU A 531 -21.20 -4.01 -25.79
CA LEU A 531 -22.41 -3.25 -26.11
C LEU A 531 -22.59 -2.98 -27.61
N ARG A 532 -21.70 -3.50 -28.48
CA ARG A 532 -21.87 -3.39 -29.94
C ARG A 532 -23.28 -3.87 -30.36
N GLY A 533 -23.85 -3.17 -31.32
CA GLY A 533 -25.25 -3.27 -31.73
C GLY A 533 -26.17 -2.27 -31.03
N ARG A 534 -25.67 -1.48 -30.07
CA ARG A 534 -26.44 -0.47 -29.32
C ARG A 534 -25.71 0.87 -29.28
N PRO A 535 -26.42 2.02 -29.40
CA PRO A 535 -25.79 3.31 -29.15
C PRO A 535 -25.46 3.44 -27.66
N VAL A 536 -24.30 4.04 -27.37
CA VAL A 536 -23.78 4.19 -26.00
C VAL A 536 -23.45 5.64 -25.71
N VAL A 537 -23.88 6.14 -24.55
CA VAL A 537 -23.37 7.37 -23.95
C VAL A 537 -22.37 7.01 -22.85
N LEU A 538 -21.11 7.36 -23.03
CA LEU A 538 -20.05 7.18 -22.05
C LEU A 538 -19.86 8.49 -21.29
N HIS A 539 -20.22 8.52 -20.00
CA HIS A 539 -20.24 9.73 -19.19
C HIS A 539 -19.24 9.63 -18.03
N TYR A 540 -18.19 10.45 -18.07
CA TYR A 540 -17.20 10.58 -17.00
C TYR A 540 -17.73 11.50 -15.90
N TRP A 541 -17.65 11.05 -14.65
CA TRP A 541 -18.23 11.77 -13.50
C TRP A 541 -17.49 11.49 -12.19
N ALA A 542 -17.75 12.31 -11.18
CA ALA A 542 -17.28 12.12 -9.81
C ALA A 542 -18.32 12.64 -8.80
N THR A 543 -18.26 12.19 -7.55
CA THR A 543 -19.23 12.57 -6.51
C THR A 543 -19.10 14.02 -6.07
N TRP A 544 -17.91 14.60 -6.18
CA TRP A 544 -17.61 16.00 -5.94
C TRP A 544 -17.91 16.92 -7.14
N CYS A 545 -18.30 16.36 -8.30
CA CYS A 545 -18.63 17.12 -9.50
C CYS A 545 -20.13 17.48 -9.54
N ASP A 546 -20.48 18.71 -9.16
CA ASP A 546 -21.87 19.16 -9.20
C ASP A 546 -22.49 19.25 -10.61
N PRO A 547 -21.78 19.73 -11.65
CA PRO A 547 -22.30 19.70 -13.02
C PRO A 547 -22.66 18.27 -13.48
N CYS A 548 -21.83 17.28 -13.13
CA CYS A 548 -22.10 15.87 -13.43
C CYS A 548 -23.42 15.37 -12.83
N LYS A 549 -23.78 15.84 -11.63
CA LYS A 549 -25.07 15.49 -10.99
C LYS A 549 -26.26 16.08 -11.75
N ASN A 550 -26.08 17.21 -12.42
CA ASN A 550 -27.11 17.79 -13.29
C ASN A 550 -27.25 16.99 -14.58
N ASP A 551 -26.14 16.61 -15.21
CA ASP A 551 -26.13 15.77 -16.41
C ASP A 551 -26.86 14.44 -16.16
N MET A 552 -26.63 13.81 -15.00
CA MET A 552 -27.33 12.59 -14.59
C MET A 552 -28.86 12.71 -14.56
N LYS A 553 -29.41 13.91 -14.25
CA LYS A 553 -30.86 14.12 -14.29
C LYS A 553 -31.38 14.04 -15.73
N LEU A 554 -30.67 14.67 -16.66
CA LEU A 554 -31.00 14.63 -18.09
C LEU A 554 -30.80 13.23 -18.67
N LEU A 555 -29.68 12.57 -18.35
CA LEU A 555 -29.36 11.21 -18.76
C LEU A 555 -30.43 10.19 -18.33
N ARG A 556 -31.04 10.34 -17.14
CA ARG A 556 -32.19 9.51 -16.74
C ARG A 556 -33.39 9.66 -17.68
N GLY A 557 -33.67 10.88 -18.12
CA GLY A 557 -34.72 11.15 -19.10
C GLY A 557 -34.45 10.49 -20.45
N LEU A 558 -33.20 10.63 -20.93
CA LEU A 558 -32.77 10.01 -22.20
C LEU A 558 -32.80 8.48 -22.14
N GLN A 559 -32.31 7.89 -21.05
CA GLN A 559 -32.37 6.44 -20.86
C GLN A 559 -33.81 5.95 -20.93
N ALA A 560 -34.75 6.61 -20.25
CA ALA A 560 -36.17 6.24 -20.28
C ALA A 560 -36.80 6.39 -21.68
N ARG A 561 -36.47 7.47 -22.40
CA ARG A 561 -37.00 7.77 -23.74
C ARG A 561 -36.50 6.78 -24.79
N TYR A 562 -35.20 6.47 -24.79
CA TYR A 562 -34.54 5.69 -25.83
C TYR A 562 -34.22 4.24 -25.45
N GLN A 563 -34.69 3.77 -24.28
CA GLN A 563 -34.48 2.38 -23.83
C GLN A 563 -34.92 1.35 -24.89
N ARG A 564 -36.09 1.58 -25.51
CA ARG A 564 -36.65 0.68 -26.54
C ARG A 564 -35.86 0.70 -27.85
N ALA A 565 -35.16 1.80 -28.12
CA ALA A 565 -34.25 1.92 -29.24
C ALA A 565 -32.85 1.34 -28.94
N GLY A 566 -32.65 0.79 -27.73
CA GLY A 566 -31.44 0.09 -27.34
C GLY A 566 -30.38 0.95 -26.67
N LEU A 567 -30.62 2.25 -26.43
CA LEU A 567 -29.65 3.16 -25.79
C LEU A 567 -29.12 2.58 -24.47
N GLN A 568 -27.79 2.60 -24.35
CA GLN A 568 -27.08 2.28 -23.11
C GLN A 568 -26.35 3.52 -22.62
N ILE A 569 -26.32 3.70 -21.30
CA ILE A 569 -25.45 4.67 -20.65
C ILE A 569 -24.39 3.88 -19.89
N VAL A 570 -23.16 4.37 -19.90
CA VAL A 570 -22.05 3.83 -19.10
C VAL A 570 -21.44 5.01 -18.37
N GLY A 571 -21.56 5.02 -17.05
CA GLY A 571 -20.88 5.98 -16.21
C GLY A 571 -19.45 5.53 -15.94
N VAL A 572 -18.47 6.41 -16.09
CA VAL A 572 -17.09 6.18 -15.67
C VAL A 572 -16.82 7.07 -14.47
N ASN A 573 -16.76 6.48 -13.27
CA ASN A 573 -16.52 7.24 -12.05
C ASN A 573 -15.02 7.43 -11.82
N ILE A 574 -14.65 8.67 -11.51
CA ILE A 574 -13.27 9.14 -11.34
C ILE A 574 -13.05 9.66 -9.90
N ASP A 575 -13.79 9.14 -8.92
CA ASP A 575 -13.46 9.35 -7.50
C ASP A 575 -12.15 8.62 -7.14
N ASN A 576 -11.42 9.16 -6.17
CA ASN A 576 -10.16 8.57 -5.70
C ASN A 576 -10.34 7.16 -5.13
N GLN A 577 -11.51 6.87 -4.55
CA GLN A 577 -11.83 5.59 -3.92
C GLN A 577 -13.21 5.10 -4.36
N ARG A 578 -13.34 3.79 -4.56
CA ARG A 578 -14.57 3.13 -5.03
C ARG A 578 -15.76 3.37 -4.11
N GLU A 579 -15.50 3.44 -2.80
CA GLU A 579 -16.50 3.56 -1.75
C GLU A 579 -17.32 4.84 -1.89
N GLN A 580 -16.69 5.93 -2.37
CA GLN A 580 -17.36 7.22 -2.61
C GLN A 580 -18.44 7.06 -3.68
N ALA A 581 -18.07 6.45 -4.82
CA ALA A 581 -19.00 6.14 -5.90
C ALA A 581 -20.11 5.18 -5.45
N ALA A 582 -19.75 4.11 -4.70
CA ALA A 582 -20.70 3.12 -4.23
C ALA A 582 -21.75 3.72 -3.29
N GLU A 583 -21.34 4.58 -2.35
CA GLU A 583 -22.25 5.23 -1.41
C GLU A 583 -23.17 6.23 -2.10
N PHE A 584 -22.63 7.00 -3.04
CA PHE A 584 -23.44 7.90 -3.86
C PHE A 584 -24.52 7.15 -4.67
N LEU A 585 -24.17 5.99 -5.25
CA LEU A 585 -25.11 5.18 -6.04
C LEU A 585 -26.18 4.47 -5.20
N LYS A 586 -25.93 4.20 -3.92
CA LYS A 586 -26.96 3.68 -3.00
C LYS A 586 -28.08 4.70 -2.78
N THR A 587 -27.71 5.97 -2.63
CA THR A 587 -28.65 7.07 -2.36
C THR A 587 -29.21 7.69 -3.64
N ASN A 588 -28.51 7.55 -4.76
CA ASN A 588 -28.91 8.04 -6.07
C ASN A 588 -29.00 6.86 -7.06
N ALA A 589 -30.17 6.24 -7.13
CA ALA A 589 -30.40 5.12 -8.04
C ALA A 589 -30.27 5.56 -9.52
N LEU A 590 -29.21 5.11 -10.16
CA LEU A 590 -28.93 5.29 -11.58
C LEU A 590 -28.94 3.91 -12.26
N PRO A 591 -29.88 3.62 -13.18
CA PRO A 591 -30.15 2.25 -13.66
C PRO A 591 -29.20 1.79 -14.78
N TRP A 592 -27.95 2.25 -14.77
CA TRP A 592 -26.96 1.92 -15.79
C TRP A 592 -25.63 1.48 -15.17
N VAL A 593 -24.70 1.00 -15.99
CA VAL A 593 -23.42 0.49 -15.51
C VAL A 593 -22.53 1.65 -15.09
N HIS A 594 -21.89 1.53 -13.93
CA HIS A 594 -20.86 2.46 -13.47
C HIS A 594 -19.54 1.72 -13.33
N LEU A 595 -18.50 2.20 -14.03
CA LEU A 595 -17.12 1.75 -13.91
C LEU A 595 -16.38 2.56 -12.86
N HIS A 596 -15.38 1.96 -12.23
CA HIS A 596 -14.48 2.64 -11.32
C HIS A 596 -13.14 1.90 -11.22
N GLU A 597 -12.05 2.67 -11.28
CA GLU A 597 -10.70 2.25 -10.94
C GLU A 597 -10.01 3.38 -10.17
N ASP A 598 -9.22 3.00 -9.16
CA ASP A 598 -8.53 3.93 -8.25
C ASP A 598 -7.59 4.89 -8.99
N GLY A 599 -7.28 6.04 -8.37
CA GLY A 599 -6.32 7.02 -8.87
C GLY A 599 -6.94 8.33 -9.38
N GLY A 600 -8.26 8.47 -9.36
CA GLY A 600 -8.94 9.74 -9.68
C GLY A 600 -8.61 10.28 -11.07
N LEU A 601 -8.72 11.60 -11.26
CA LEU A 601 -8.63 12.25 -12.58
C LEU A 601 -7.22 12.20 -13.19
N GLU A 602 -6.21 12.01 -12.35
CA GLU A 602 -4.81 12.04 -12.78
C GLU A 602 -4.22 10.65 -12.94
N GLY A 603 -4.57 9.72 -12.03
CA GLY A 603 -3.98 8.40 -11.93
C GLY A 603 -4.83 7.26 -12.50
N SER A 604 -6.17 7.42 -12.60
CA SER A 604 -7.05 6.32 -12.99
C SER A 604 -6.78 5.85 -14.43
N PRO A 605 -6.58 4.54 -14.68
CA PRO A 605 -6.43 4.01 -16.04
C PRO A 605 -7.62 4.38 -16.94
N LEU A 606 -8.84 4.42 -16.39
CA LEU A 606 -10.05 4.82 -17.12
C LEU A 606 -10.03 6.28 -17.58
N ALA A 607 -9.45 7.19 -16.78
CA ALA A 607 -9.25 8.59 -17.17
C ALA A 607 -8.10 8.73 -18.18
N LYS A 608 -6.96 8.07 -17.92
CA LYS A 608 -5.77 8.09 -18.80
C LYS A 608 -6.07 7.54 -20.19
N GLN A 609 -6.96 6.56 -20.32
CA GLN A 609 -7.28 5.96 -21.62
C GLN A 609 -7.78 6.98 -22.66
N PHE A 610 -8.62 7.93 -22.25
CA PHE A 610 -9.15 8.99 -23.11
C PHE A 610 -8.68 10.39 -22.70
N GLY A 611 -7.66 10.48 -21.84
CA GLY A 611 -7.05 11.73 -21.38
C GLY A 611 -8.05 12.71 -20.80
N VAL A 612 -8.99 12.18 -20.01
CA VAL A 612 -10.01 12.99 -19.34
C VAL A 612 -9.33 13.82 -18.26
N GLN A 613 -9.42 15.15 -18.41
CA GLN A 613 -8.75 16.12 -17.53
C GLN A 613 -9.73 17.02 -16.79
N THR A 614 -11.00 17.01 -17.19
CA THR A 614 -12.08 17.79 -16.58
C THR A 614 -13.34 16.96 -16.56
N LEU A 615 -14.27 17.30 -15.67
CA LEU A 615 -15.56 16.62 -15.55
C LEU A 615 -16.70 17.66 -15.61
N PRO A 616 -17.85 17.29 -16.20
CA PRO A 616 -18.11 16.05 -16.93
C PRO A 616 -17.36 16.01 -18.28
N THR A 617 -17.13 14.80 -18.78
CA THR A 617 -16.77 14.56 -20.19
C THR A 617 -17.67 13.46 -20.70
N THR A 618 -18.33 13.69 -21.84
CA THR A 618 -19.30 12.76 -22.40
C THR A 618 -18.95 12.42 -23.83
N MET A 619 -18.99 11.13 -24.16
CA MET A 619 -18.81 10.63 -25.53
C MET A 619 -20.10 9.94 -25.99
N LEU A 620 -20.53 10.22 -27.22
CA LEU A 620 -21.61 9.50 -27.90
C LEU A 620 -21.02 8.51 -28.89
N ILE A 621 -21.44 7.24 -28.81
CA ILE A 621 -20.90 6.13 -29.58
C ILE A 621 -22.04 5.43 -30.33
N ASP A 622 -21.85 5.16 -31.62
CA ASP A 622 -22.82 4.48 -32.46
C ASP A 622 -22.91 2.97 -32.19
N SER A 623 -23.90 2.32 -32.80
CA SER A 623 -24.12 0.88 -32.66
C SER A 623 -22.99 0.01 -33.25
N LYS A 624 -22.09 0.57 -34.06
CA LYS A 624 -20.89 -0.13 -34.55
C LYS A 624 -19.70 0.03 -33.60
N GLY A 625 -19.85 0.84 -32.55
CA GLY A 625 -18.79 1.18 -31.61
C GLY A 625 -17.94 2.36 -32.05
N ARG A 626 -18.39 3.15 -33.05
CA ARG A 626 -17.67 4.33 -33.54
C ARG A 626 -18.09 5.59 -32.79
N VAL A 627 -17.14 6.46 -32.46
CA VAL A 627 -17.47 7.73 -31.79
C VAL A 627 -18.19 8.66 -32.77
N VAL A 628 -19.34 9.17 -32.35
CA VAL A 628 -20.14 10.19 -33.04
C VAL A 628 -19.70 11.58 -32.59
N ASP A 629 -19.47 11.72 -31.29
CA ASP A 629 -19.00 12.95 -30.66
C ASP A 629 -18.17 12.58 -29.42
N HIS A 630 -17.01 13.23 -29.27
CA HIS A 630 -16.04 12.90 -28.24
C HIS A 630 -16.09 13.82 -26.99
N ASN A 631 -16.92 14.87 -27.01
CA ASN A 631 -17.11 15.79 -25.89
C ASN A 631 -18.50 16.49 -25.92
N ILE A 632 -19.57 15.73 -26.14
CA ILE A 632 -20.92 16.28 -26.34
C ILE A 632 -21.49 16.88 -25.04
N GLY A 633 -22.10 18.05 -25.14
CA GLY A 633 -22.81 18.66 -24.02
C GLY A 633 -24.09 17.88 -23.69
N ALA A 634 -24.43 17.75 -22.41
CA ALA A 634 -25.62 16.99 -22.00
C ALA A 634 -26.92 17.52 -22.64
N ALA A 635 -27.03 18.82 -22.88
CA ALA A 635 -28.19 19.42 -23.54
C ALA A 635 -28.35 19.03 -25.01
N GLU A 636 -27.27 18.62 -25.68
CA GLU A 636 -27.23 18.30 -27.12
C GLU A 636 -27.49 16.81 -27.39
N LEU A 637 -27.38 15.98 -26.35
CA LEU A 637 -27.50 14.52 -26.44
C LEU A 637 -28.84 14.06 -27.03
N ASP A 638 -29.96 14.70 -26.69
CA ASP A 638 -31.28 14.26 -27.17
C ASP A 638 -31.36 14.31 -28.70
N ASP A 639 -30.99 15.46 -29.28
CA ASP A 639 -30.99 15.68 -30.72
C ASP A 639 -29.97 14.79 -31.43
N ALA A 640 -28.78 14.61 -30.84
CA ALA A 640 -27.74 13.75 -31.40
C ALA A 640 -28.17 12.27 -31.42
N ILE A 641 -28.79 11.78 -30.35
CA ILE A 641 -29.33 10.41 -30.26
C ILE A 641 -30.50 10.25 -31.25
N GLU A 642 -31.40 11.23 -31.37
CA GLU A 642 -32.50 11.15 -32.32
C GLU A 642 -31.99 11.05 -33.78
N LYS A 643 -30.96 11.82 -34.14
CA LYS A 643 -30.30 11.75 -35.46
C LYS A 643 -29.62 10.40 -35.67
N LEU A 644 -28.99 9.84 -34.63
CA LEU A 644 -28.28 8.57 -34.70
C LEU A 644 -29.20 7.36 -34.90
N LEU A 645 -30.45 7.46 -34.42
CA LEU A 645 -31.44 6.39 -34.47
C LEU A 645 -32.34 6.42 -35.72
N LYS A 646 -32.25 7.49 -36.52
CA LYS A 646 -32.91 7.60 -37.83
C LYS A 646 -32.09 6.90 -38.90
#